data_AF-A0A562SRI2-F1
#
_entry.id   AF-A0A562SRI2-F1
#
_cell.length_a   1.000
_cell.length_b   1.000
_cell.length_c   1.000
_cell.angle_alpha   90.00
_cell.angle_beta   90.00
_cell.angle_gamma   90.00
#
_symmetry.space_group_name_H-M   'P 1'
#
loop_
_entity.id
_entity.type
_entity.pdbx_description
1 polymer ?
#
loop_
_entity_poly.entity_id
_entity_poly.type
_entity_poly.pdbx_seq_one_letter_code
_entity_poly.pdbx_strand_id
1 'polypeptide(L)'
;MDNRNHLKPFWLISFCLSLTAFFHPFKSRGQTISGIINSYYKATAIIDNGTFNSASYDGITLQSIAGLSTGDRVLIIQMKGATISSTDNSSFGNISAIGNAGNYEFSSICGFLNNTIVLSNHLLNTYDVANVQVIRVPVYTDVTISGTLLAQEWDPVTETGGVIAFEASGTVTMNANIRADSAGFKGGPLFRNTSFHCGPQSSWYYGLSGNQGAPKGEGIATFIANKEYGRGRQSNGGGGGNEDNTGGGGGANYATGGNGGNKIGTCSATVHGEAGLALNGYGYSNLNNRVFLGGAGGNGESNNDYGGASVSEGTPGGDGGGLIFIKANEIIGNGFTVSANGMQGVNPGLPVATEAAGDGGGGGGGAGAVMLEITTYTGNLILEARGANGSNAGFQTQCPGPGGGGGGGVIWTTSTLPANVTTSVAGGAAGIIKSTSYDPPCEGSSNGATAGANGVVQTGFVAPQGTNTISCAILPLDLLKQFTGKRNSQHIQLNWSLINADQVKKVVLEKKTGSTAFVPVTEKLQPALNGFYDDERNTTPVTYRLLLFALDGTVQHSKHLFFNADKQTSFNLYPNPAQDKVTVQLPVNTKGKTFVAITDVNGKLLLQKELLIQPAQTTFELSVKHLPIGIYQVRLVNNAVQFTTKLLKQ
;
A
#
# COMPACT_ATOMS: atom_id res chain seq x y z
N MET A 1 27.61 -72.85 23.62
CA MET A 1 28.15 -73.03 24.99
C MET A 1 28.67 -71.68 25.43
N ASP A 2 28.18 -70.99 26.43
CA ASP A 2 27.01 -71.10 27.29
C ASP A 2 26.73 -69.65 27.72
N ASN A 3 25.46 -69.26 27.81
CA ASN A 3 25.05 -67.87 27.98
C ASN A 3 24.00 -67.84 29.09
N ARG A 4 24.32 -67.26 30.27
CA ARG A 4 23.33 -66.78 31.25
C ARG A 4 23.97 -65.99 32.41
N ASN A 5 23.61 -64.70 32.44
CA ASN A 5 23.09 -63.92 33.57
C ASN A 5 23.59 -64.17 35.00
N HIS A 6 24.15 -63.11 35.62
CA HIS A 6 23.86 -62.78 37.02
C HIS A 6 23.75 -61.26 37.24
N LEU A 7 22.64 -60.88 37.89
CA LEU A 7 22.24 -59.54 38.35
C LEU A 7 22.91 -59.14 39.68
N LYS A 8 23.03 -57.81 39.91
CA LYS A 8 22.72 -57.00 41.13
C LYS A 8 23.76 -55.86 41.36
N PRO A 9 23.46 -54.79 42.13
CA PRO A 9 22.33 -53.86 42.05
C PRO A 9 22.77 -52.36 42.07
N PHE A 10 21.85 -51.48 41.67
CA PHE A 10 21.95 -50.02 41.65
C PHE A 10 21.81 -49.39 43.06
N TRP A 11 22.58 -48.33 43.34
CA TRP A 11 22.30 -47.31 44.37
C TRP A 11 22.32 -45.93 43.72
N LEU A 12 21.23 -45.17 43.88
CA LEU A 12 21.11 -43.76 43.48
C LEU A 12 21.86 -42.85 44.45
N ILE A 13 22.67 -41.93 43.93
CA ILE A 13 23.13 -40.74 44.65
C ILE A 13 22.69 -39.50 43.85
N SER A 14 21.91 -38.66 44.52
CA SER A 14 21.43 -37.36 44.05
C SER A 14 22.57 -36.34 44.07
N PHE A 15 22.80 -35.63 42.97
CA PHE A 15 23.71 -34.47 42.92
C PHE A 15 22.95 -33.25 42.42
N CYS A 16 22.82 -32.27 43.30
CA CYS A 16 22.20 -30.97 43.05
C CYS A 16 23.23 -30.08 42.33
N LEU A 17 22.95 -29.66 41.10
CA LEU A 17 23.80 -28.72 40.34
C LEU A 17 23.11 -27.37 40.23
N SER A 18 23.64 -26.36 40.92
CA SER A 18 23.21 -24.96 40.82
C SER A 18 23.68 -24.35 39.51
N LEU A 19 22.74 -23.94 38.65
CA LEU A 19 23.03 -23.29 37.37
C LEU A 19 23.08 -21.76 37.57
N THR A 20 24.28 -21.18 37.62
CA THR A 20 24.48 -19.72 37.55
C THR A 20 24.43 -19.28 36.09
N ALA A 21 23.36 -18.59 35.71
CA ALA A 21 23.18 -18.03 34.38
C ALA A 21 24.05 -16.76 34.22
N PHE A 22 25.13 -16.86 33.45
CA PHE A 22 25.84 -15.70 32.92
C PHE A 22 24.99 -15.03 31.83
N PHE A 23 24.40 -13.88 32.15
CA PHE A 23 23.82 -12.98 31.15
C PHE A 23 24.93 -12.40 30.28
N HIS A 24 25.16 -13.00 29.11
CA HIS A 24 25.89 -12.33 28.04
C HIS A 24 24.95 -11.30 27.38
N PRO A 25 25.38 -10.06 27.15
CA PRO A 25 24.59 -9.13 26.35
C PRO A 25 24.46 -9.71 24.94
N PHE A 26 23.23 -10.04 24.54
CA PHE A 26 22.93 -10.37 23.15
C PHE A 26 23.27 -9.13 22.31
N LYS A 27 24.37 -9.17 21.55
CA LYS A 27 24.54 -8.26 20.41
C LYS A 27 23.36 -8.53 19.48
N SER A 28 22.52 -7.52 19.29
CA SER A 28 21.54 -7.47 18.21
C SER A 28 22.22 -7.95 16.92
N ARG A 29 21.77 -9.06 16.34
CA ARG A 29 22.25 -9.47 15.02
C ARG A 29 21.70 -8.45 14.03
N GLY A 30 22.58 -7.78 13.28
CA GLY A 30 22.17 -6.84 12.23
C GLY A 30 21.18 -7.49 11.27
N GLN A 31 20.12 -6.75 10.90
CA GLN A 31 19.11 -7.27 9.98
C GLN A 31 19.68 -7.33 8.57
N THR A 32 19.30 -8.33 7.78
CA THR A 32 19.74 -8.46 6.38
C THR A 32 18.60 -8.21 5.41
N ILE A 33 18.85 -7.44 4.35
CA ILE A 33 17.83 -7.06 3.35
C ILE A 33 18.33 -7.24 1.90
N SER A 34 17.38 -7.45 0.99
CA SER A 34 17.59 -7.60 -0.45
C SER A 34 16.28 -7.38 -1.20
N GLY A 35 16.32 -7.05 -2.50
CA GLY A 35 15.14 -6.91 -3.34
C GLY A 35 14.36 -5.60 -3.09
N ILE A 36 13.05 -5.63 -3.28
CA ILE A 36 12.17 -4.48 -3.00
C ILE A 36 11.81 -4.50 -1.51
N ILE A 37 12.20 -3.44 -0.80
CA ILE A 37 11.98 -3.31 0.65
C ILE A 37 10.85 -2.34 1.02
N ASN A 38 10.42 -1.52 0.08
CA ASN A 38 9.36 -0.53 0.25
C ASN A 38 8.01 -1.10 -0.17
N SER A 39 6.95 -0.64 0.49
CA SER A 39 5.57 -0.84 0.07
C SER A 39 4.96 0.50 -0.32
N TYR A 40 4.23 0.53 -1.43
CA TYR A 40 3.71 1.75 -2.05
C TYR A 40 2.17 1.76 -2.00
N TYR A 41 1.59 2.90 -1.64
CA TYR A 41 0.16 3.05 -1.39
C TYR A 41 -0.39 4.26 -2.13
N LYS A 42 -1.38 4.03 -2.99
CA LYS A 42 -2.10 5.11 -3.68
C LYS A 42 -2.99 5.87 -2.70
N ALA A 43 -2.84 7.19 -2.64
CA ALA A 43 -3.72 8.06 -1.89
C ALA A 43 -5.06 8.25 -2.62
N THR A 44 -6.15 8.28 -1.86
CA THR A 44 -7.53 8.51 -2.35
C THR A 44 -8.19 9.71 -1.71
N ALA A 45 -7.68 10.21 -0.58
CA ALA A 45 -8.00 11.53 -0.04
C ALA A 45 -6.86 12.07 0.83
N ILE A 46 -6.71 13.39 0.88
CA ILE A 46 -5.86 14.10 1.85
C ILE A 46 -6.79 14.84 2.81
N ILE A 47 -6.56 14.66 4.10
CA ILE A 47 -7.27 15.35 5.17
C ILE A 47 -6.29 16.33 5.80
N ASP A 48 -6.54 17.61 5.59
CA ASP A 48 -5.80 18.71 6.19
C ASP A 48 -6.68 19.33 7.29
N ASN A 49 -6.15 19.42 8.51
CA ASN A 49 -6.83 19.94 9.69
C ASN A 49 -8.19 19.26 9.98
N GLY A 50 -8.26 17.94 9.79
CA GLY A 50 -9.40 17.13 10.20
C GLY A 50 -9.61 17.22 11.72
N THR A 51 -10.84 17.07 12.20
CA THR A 51 -11.12 17.06 13.64
C THR A 51 -11.60 15.69 14.09
N PHE A 52 -10.95 15.13 15.10
CA PHE A 52 -11.39 13.91 15.76
C PHE A 52 -11.26 14.08 17.28
N ASN A 53 -12.35 13.83 18.03
CA ASN A 53 -12.38 14.05 19.48
C ASN A 53 -11.89 15.45 19.92
N SER A 54 -12.24 16.48 19.16
CA SER A 54 -11.85 17.88 19.40
C SER A 54 -10.34 18.16 19.25
N ALA A 55 -9.56 17.22 18.69
CA ALA A 55 -8.17 17.44 18.31
C ALA A 55 -8.04 17.52 16.78
N SER A 56 -7.19 18.44 16.30
CA SER A 56 -6.85 18.55 14.88
C SER A 56 -5.87 17.44 14.49
N TYR A 57 -6.02 16.90 13.28
CA TYR A 57 -5.12 15.92 12.72
C TYR A 57 -5.03 16.07 11.20
N ASP A 58 -3.89 15.65 10.65
CA ASP A 58 -3.73 15.43 9.22
C ASP A 58 -3.65 13.95 8.94
N GLY A 59 -4.26 13.53 7.85
CA GLY A 59 -4.36 12.13 7.48
C GLY A 59 -4.46 11.90 5.98
N ILE A 60 -4.17 10.67 5.58
CA ILE A 60 -4.21 10.27 4.17
C ILE A 60 -5.04 8.99 4.07
N THR A 61 -6.14 9.06 3.33
CA THR A 61 -6.92 7.88 2.99
C THR A 61 -6.21 7.14 1.87
N LEU A 62 -6.00 5.85 2.07
CA LEU A 62 -5.30 4.98 1.13
C LEU A 62 -6.27 3.99 0.47
N GLN A 63 -5.91 3.52 -0.73
CA GLN A 63 -6.65 2.43 -1.39
C GLN A 63 -6.63 1.14 -0.53
N SER A 64 -5.53 0.90 0.17
CA SER A 64 -5.36 -0.20 1.14
C SER A 64 -4.39 0.26 2.23
N ILE A 65 -4.55 -0.28 3.44
CA ILE A 65 -3.63 -0.09 4.57
C ILE A 65 -2.89 -1.40 4.94
N ALA A 66 -3.01 -2.44 4.12
CA ALA A 66 -2.39 -3.73 4.39
C ALA A 66 -0.86 -3.59 4.51
N GLY A 67 -0.29 -4.15 5.58
CA GLY A 67 1.16 -4.07 5.86
C GLY A 67 1.64 -2.77 6.50
N LEU A 68 0.75 -1.82 6.81
CA LEU A 68 1.05 -0.65 7.63
C LEU A 68 0.73 -0.91 9.10
N SER A 69 1.43 -0.24 9.99
CA SER A 69 1.22 -0.29 11.44
C SER A 69 1.48 1.07 12.10
N THR A 70 0.89 1.28 13.27
CA THR A 70 1.18 2.47 14.08
C THR A 70 2.67 2.51 14.41
N GLY A 71 3.27 3.69 14.29
CA GLY A 71 4.71 3.92 14.46
C GLY A 71 5.53 3.71 13.19
N ASP A 72 4.96 3.17 12.10
CA ASP A 72 5.68 3.07 10.83
C ASP A 72 6.10 4.45 10.32
N ARG A 73 7.34 4.57 9.87
CA ARG A 73 7.85 5.73 9.14
C ARG A 73 7.28 5.69 7.72
N VAL A 74 6.84 6.83 7.22
CA VAL A 74 6.28 6.98 5.88
C VAL A 74 6.86 8.19 5.16
N LEU A 75 7.00 8.05 3.84
CA LEU A 75 7.27 9.13 2.90
C LEU A 75 5.97 9.42 2.14
N ILE A 76 5.53 10.68 2.17
CA ILE A 76 4.44 11.20 1.34
C ILE A 76 5.10 11.94 0.19
N ILE A 77 4.76 11.59 -1.05
CA ILE A 77 5.38 12.21 -2.23
C ILE A 77 4.39 12.35 -3.38
N GLN A 78 4.40 13.52 -4.03
CA GLN A 78 3.61 13.80 -5.22
C GLN A 78 4.47 13.74 -6.48
N MET A 79 4.16 12.78 -7.36
CA MET A 79 5.01 12.43 -8.50
C MET A 79 4.77 13.34 -9.71
N LYS A 80 3.52 13.80 -9.89
CA LYS A 80 3.07 14.64 -11.00
C LYS A 80 2.23 15.82 -10.51
N GLY A 81 1.94 16.78 -11.38
CA GLY A 81 1.09 17.93 -11.06
C GLY A 81 1.48 19.22 -11.78
N ALA A 82 2.50 19.17 -12.64
CA ALA A 82 2.87 20.32 -13.44
C ALA A 82 1.85 20.54 -14.56
N THR A 83 1.58 21.81 -14.85
CA THR A 83 0.84 22.23 -16.05
C THR A 83 1.83 22.65 -17.13
N ILE A 84 1.58 22.21 -18.37
CA ILE A 84 2.43 22.51 -19.52
C ILE A 84 1.68 23.27 -20.62
N SER A 85 2.42 24.02 -21.44
CA SER A 85 1.87 24.66 -22.64
C SER A 85 1.35 23.61 -23.62
N SER A 86 0.14 23.83 -24.11
CA SER A 86 -0.51 22.98 -25.12
C SER A 86 -0.48 23.60 -26.53
N THR A 87 0.13 24.77 -26.68
CA THR A 87 0.16 25.53 -27.94
C THR A 87 1.06 24.84 -28.95
N ASP A 88 0.61 24.72 -30.20
CA ASP A 88 1.36 24.07 -31.28
C ASP A 88 2.52 24.95 -31.81
N ASN A 89 3.53 25.16 -30.97
CA ASN A 89 4.75 25.89 -31.29
C ASN A 89 5.88 25.44 -30.36
N SER A 90 7.04 26.10 -30.42
CA SER A 90 8.22 25.76 -29.61
C SER A 90 8.04 25.85 -28.10
N SER A 91 6.94 26.43 -27.62
CA SER A 91 6.59 26.41 -26.21
C SER A 91 5.93 25.11 -25.76
N PHE A 92 5.46 24.26 -26.67
CA PHE A 92 4.73 23.04 -26.32
C PHE A 92 5.51 22.21 -25.31
N GLY A 93 4.85 21.77 -24.24
CA GLY A 93 5.47 20.96 -23.21
C GLY A 93 6.29 21.73 -22.17
N ASN A 94 6.53 23.03 -22.34
CA ASN A 94 7.17 23.85 -21.32
C ASN A 94 6.24 24.01 -20.10
N ILE A 95 6.82 23.97 -18.91
CA ILE A 95 6.08 24.12 -17.65
C ILE A 95 5.60 25.56 -17.52
N SER A 96 4.28 25.76 -17.49
CA SER A 96 3.65 27.05 -17.19
C SER A 96 3.38 27.24 -15.70
N ALA A 97 3.16 26.13 -14.97
CA ALA A 97 3.04 26.11 -13.52
C ALA A 97 3.52 24.76 -12.96
N ILE A 98 4.34 24.78 -11.91
CA ILE A 98 4.87 23.55 -11.32
C ILE A 98 3.83 22.77 -10.48
N GLY A 99 2.77 23.45 -10.03
CA GLY A 99 1.75 22.86 -9.16
C GLY A 99 2.36 22.29 -7.88
N ASN A 100 1.88 21.12 -7.43
CA ASN A 100 2.46 20.39 -6.30
C ASN A 100 3.41 19.25 -6.74
N ALA A 101 3.82 19.22 -8.02
CA ALA A 101 4.77 18.22 -8.51
C ALA A 101 6.09 18.26 -7.72
N GLY A 102 6.55 17.09 -7.28
CA GLY A 102 7.79 16.91 -6.56
C GLY A 102 7.75 17.32 -5.09
N ASN A 103 6.61 17.77 -4.56
CA ASN A 103 6.45 17.96 -3.12
C ASN A 103 6.58 16.60 -2.42
N TYR A 104 7.29 16.59 -1.29
CA TYR A 104 7.45 15.40 -0.47
C TYR A 104 7.71 15.78 0.98
N GLU A 105 7.41 14.86 1.89
CA GLU A 105 7.78 14.94 3.30
C GLU A 105 7.73 13.58 3.99
N PHE A 106 8.48 13.46 5.08
CA PHE A 106 8.45 12.29 5.94
C PHE A 106 7.60 12.54 7.18
N SER A 107 6.90 11.49 7.62
CA SER A 107 6.12 11.50 8.85
C SER A 107 6.09 10.08 9.44
N SER A 108 5.41 9.89 10.56
CA SER A 108 5.14 8.56 11.12
C SER A 108 3.64 8.35 11.26
N ILE A 109 3.18 7.10 11.17
CA ILE A 109 1.78 6.76 11.39
C ILE A 109 1.49 6.83 12.90
N CYS A 110 0.62 7.74 13.27
CA CYS A 110 0.17 7.97 14.64
C CYS A 110 -1.02 7.06 15.00
N GLY A 111 -1.83 6.69 14.01
CA GLY A 111 -2.96 5.78 14.16
C GLY A 111 -3.74 5.61 12.85
N PHE A 112 -4.92 4.99 12.94
CA PHE A 112 -5.78 4.72 11.79
C PHE A 112 -7.23 5.14 12.06
N LEU A 113 -7.87 5.73 11.06
CA LEU A 113 -9.32 5.96 11.01
C LEU A 113 -9.87 5.28 9.77
N ASN A 114 -10.32 4.03 9.90
CA ASN A 114 -10.63 3.16 8.76
C ASN A 114 -9.39 2.99 7.85
N ASN A 115 -9.49 3.32 6.56
CA ASN A 115 -8.38 3.31 5.60
C ASN A 115 -7.55 4.59 5.61
N THR A 116 -7.78 5.50 6.55
CA THR A 116 -7.01 6.74 6.70
C THR A 116 -5.89 6.53 7.69
N ILE A 117 -4.65 6.71 7.25
CA ILE A 117 -3.52 6.86 8.15
C ILE A 117 -3.58 8.25 8.77
N VAL A 118 -3.40 8.34 10.08
CA VAL A 118 -3.26 9.60 10.81
C VAL A 118 -1.78 9.85 11.02
N LEU A 119 -1.29 11.05 10.70
CA LEU A 119 0.12 11.38 10.76
C LEU A 119 0.54 11.88 12.15
N SER A 120 1.80 11.70 12.52
CA SER A 120 2.37 12.19 13.78
C SER A 120 2.64 13.69 13.77
N ASN A 121 2.62 14.30 12.59
CA ASN A 121 2.88 15.70 12.35
C ASN A 121 1.87 16.22 11.32
N HIS A 122 1.46 17.48 11.47
CA HIS A 122 0.74 18.16 10.40
C HIS A 122 1.60 18.25 9.14
N LEU A 123 0.96 18.16 7.98
CA LEU A 123 1.59 18.22 6.67
C LEU A 123 2.29 19.57 6.50
N LEU A 124 3.54 19.52 6.05
CA LEU A 124 4.33 20.69 5.68
C LEU A 124 3.87 21.25 4.33
N ASN A 125 3.54 20.35 3.39
CA ASN A 125 3.17 20.72 2.03
C ASN A 125 1.69 20.48 1.75
N THR A 126 1.19 21.19 0.74
CA THR A 126 -0.09 20.87 0.10
C THR A 126 0.11 19.82 -0.99
N TYR A 127 -0.90 18.97 -1.16
CA TYR A 127 -0.88 17.86 -2.12
C TYR A 127 -2.18 17.75 -2.92
N ASP A 128 -2.05 17.39 -4.20
CA ASP A 128 -3.16 16.99 -5.06
C ASP A 128 -3.27 15.47 -5.07
N VAL A 129 -4.31 14.94 -4.42
CA VAL A 129 -4.49 13.50 -4.17
C VAL A 129 -4.26 12.59 -5.40
N ALA A 130 -4.65 13.06 -6.58
CA ALA A 130 -4.55 12.30 -7.82
C ALA A 130 -3.11 11.86 -8.14
N ASN A 131 -2.07 12.52 -7.64
CA ASN A 131 -0.68 12.22 -7.99
C ASN A 131 0.19 11.84 -6.78
N VAL A 132 -0.44 11.50 -5.65
CA VAL A 132 0.24 11.21 -4.38
C VAL A 132 0.34 9.71 -4.16
N GLN A 133 1.53 9.28 -3.74
CA GLN A 133 1.74 7.99 -3.12
C GLN A 133 2.31 8.15 -1.71
N VAL A 134 1.95 7.21 -0.83
CA VAL A 134 2.56 7.03 0.48
C VAL A 134 3.45 5.79 0.42
N ILE A 135 4.66 5.88 0.94
CA ILE A 135 5.66 4.81 0.89
C ILE A 135 6.04 4.47 2.33
N ARG A 136 5.92 3.19 2.70
CA ARG A 136 6.45 2.70 3.98
C ARG A 136 7.98 2.72 3.92
N VAL A 137 8.60 3.37 4.90
CA VAL A 137 10.06 3.53 5.03
C VAL A 137 10.53 2.61 6.17
N PRO A 138 11.20 1.49 5.90
CA PRO A 138 11.74 0.64 6.95
C PRO A 138 12.80 1.39 7.78
N VAL A 139 12.74 1.24 9.10
CA VAL A 139 13.71 1.83 10.04
C VAL A 139 14.46 0.70 10.76
N TYR A 140 15.79 0.71 10.65
CA TYR A 140 16.69 -0.26 11.23
C TYR A 140 17.54 0.36 12.34
N THR A 141 18.15 -0.48 13.18
CA THR A 141 19.30 -0.05 13.99
C THR A 141 20.57 -0.19 13.15
N ASP A 142 20.96 -1.41 12.83
CA ASP A 142 22.01 -1.73 11.85
C ASP A 142 21.44 -2.66 10.79
N VAL A 143 21.86 -2.47 9.53
CA VAL A 143 21.36 -3.22 8.39
C VAL A 143 22.49 -3.64 7.45
N THR A 144 22.44 -4.89 6.98
CA THR A 144 23.34 -5.43 5.94
C THR A 144 22.56 -5.66 4.66
N ILE A 145 23.02 -5.08 3.56
CA ILE A 145 22.44 -5.29 2.24
C ILE A 145 23.11 -6.51 1.63
N SER A 146 22.47 -7.67 1.72
CA SER A 146 23.01 -8.98 1.30
C SER A 146 22.73 -9.31 -0.16
N GLY A 147 21.82 -8.59 -0.81
CA GLY A 147 21.50 -8.69 -2.23
C GLY A 147 21.04 -7.34 -2.75
N THR A 148 21.04 -7.14 -4.07
CA THR A 148 20.73 -5.83 -4.67
C THR A 148 19.37 -5.32 -4.20
N LEU A 149 19.33 -4.09 -3.70
CA LEU A 149 18.06 -3.40 -3.45
C LEU A 149 17.54 -2.81 -4.75
N LEU A 150 16.23 -2.98 -4.98
CA LEU A 150 15.54 -2.50 -6.17
C LEU A 150 14.36 -1.61 -5.74
N ALA A 151 14.08 -0.57 -6.52
CA ALA A 151 12.78 0.09 -6.48
C ALA A 151 11.75 -0.80 -7.19
N GLN A 152 10.50 -0.80 -6.73
CA GLN A 152 9.42 -1.10 -7.67
C GLN A 152 9.46 -0.04 -8.78
N GLU A 153 9.40 -0.43 -10.05
CA GLU A 153 9.34 0.54 -11.13
C GLU A 153 8.07 1.40 -11.03
N TRP A 154 8.15 2.65 -11.48
CA TRP A 154 6.98 3.50 -11.62
C TRP A 154 5.94 2.82 -12.52
N ASP A 155 4.71 2.71 -12.01
CA ASP A 155 3.58 2.22 -12.76
C ASP A 155 2.63 3.39 -13.04
N PRO A 156 2.47 3.83 -14.31
CA PRO A 156 1.60 4.94 -14.66
C PRO A 156 0.10 4.61 -14.53
N VAL A 157 -0.28 3.34 -14.36
CA VAL A 157 -1.69 2.92 -14.17
C VAL A 157 -2.09 3.06 -12.70
N THR A 158 -1.25 2.56 -11.79
CA THR A 158 -1.50 2.69 -10.34
C THR A 158 -0.97 4.00 -9.77
N GLU A 159 -0.10 4.70 -10.52
CA GLU A 159 0.62 5.91 -10.13
C GLU A 159 1.41 5.71 -8.83
N THR A 160 2.12 4.58 -8.73
CA THR A 160 2.96 4.20 -7.59
C THR A 160 4.31 3.63 -8.04
N GLY A 161 5.30 3.61 -7.14
CA GLY A 161 6.65 3.09 -7.41
C GLY A 161 7.69 4.18 -7.61
N GLY A 162 8.88 3.77 -8.06
CA GLY A 162 9.99 4.63 -8.45
C GLY A 162 10.87 5.16 -7.32
N VAL A 163 10.74 4.65 -6.11
CA VAL A 163 11.45 5.17 -4.92
C VAL A 163 12.03 4.03 -4.07
N ILE A 164 13.28 4.17 -3.65
CA ILE A 164 13.88 3.41 -2.54
C ILE A 164 14.01 4.37 -1.35
N ALA A 165 13.52 4.00 -0.18
CA ALA A 165 13.66 4.81 1.03
C ALA A 165 13.82 3.93 2.27
N PHE A 166 14.87 4.14 3.06
CA PHE A 166 15.03 3.49 4.36
C PHE A 166 15.90 4.31 5.31
N GLU A 167 15.75 4.05 6.60
CA GLU A 167 16.56 4.67 7.65
C GLU A 167 17.29 3.60 8.47
N ALA A 168 18.50 3.90 8.94
CA ALA A 168 19.21 3.12 9.95
C ALA A 168 19.74 4.08 11.03
N SER A 169 19.44 3.86 12.31
CA SER A 169 19.98 4.75 13.37
C SER A 169 21.49 4.56 13.58
N GLY A 170 22.03 3.40 13.20
CA GLY A 170 23.44 3.04 13.20
C GLY A 170 23.99 2.89 11.78
N THR A 171 24.35 1.66 11.42
CA THR A 171 25.20 1.36 10.27
C THR A 171 24.44 0.69 9.11
N VAL A 172 24.70 1.14 7.89
CA VAL A 172 24.35 0.45 6.64
C VAL A 172 25.60 -0.22 6.07
N THR A 173 25.65 -1.55 6.08
CA THR A 173 26.76 -2.32 5.48
C THR A 173 26.36 -2.83 4.10
N MET A 174 27.07 -2.40 3.05
CA MET A 174 26.79 -2.83 1.69
C MET A 174 27.59 -4.10 1.34
N ASN A 175 26.89 -5.18 0.97
CA ASN A 175 27.45 -6.35 0.28
C ASN A 175 26.83 -6.54 -1.12
N ALA A 176 26.01 -5.59 -1.56
CA ALA A 176 25.41 -5.52 -2.88
C ALA A 176 24.99 -4.07 -3.21
N ASN A 177 24.61 -3.83 -4.46
CA ASN A 177 24.23 -2.50 -4.95
C ASN A 177 22.83 -2.07 -4.45
N ILE A 178 22.56 -0.77 -4.49
CA ILE A 178 21.23 -0.19 -4.34
C ILE A 178 20.88 0.48 -5.66
N ARG A 179 19.84 0.01 -6.36
CA ARG A 179 19.52 0.44 -7.73
C ARG A 179 18.07 0.87 -7.86
N ALA A 180 17.88 2.16 -8.12
CA ALA A 180 16.66 2.74 -8.66
C ALA A 180 16.82 3.07 -10.16
N ASP A 181 17.75 2.39 -10.83
CA ASP A 181 17.96 2.53 -12.27
C ASP A 181 16.68 2.14 -13.03
N SER A 182 16.31 2.90 -14.06
CA SER A 182 15.09 2.64 -14.89
C SER A 182 13.75 2.67 -14.13
N ALA A 183 13.73 3.05 -12.85
CA ALA A 183 12.53 3.00 -12.02
C ALA A 183 11.66 4.28 -12.09
N GLY A 184 12.09 5.29 -12.85
CA GLY A 184 11.40 6.55 -13.06
C GLY A 184 10.32 6.48 -14.13
N PHE A 185 9.96 7.63 -14.71
CA PHE A 185 8.87 7.73 -15.69
C PHE A 185 9.11 6.86 -16.93
N LYS A 186 8.02 6.38 -17.53
CA LYS A 186 8.06 5.40 -18.64
C LYS A 186 8.34 6.04 -20.00
N GLY A 187 9.26 5.40 -20.74
CA GLY A 187 9.67 5.79 -22.08
C GLY A 187 8.52 5.79 -23.06
N GLY A 188 8.62 6.62 -24.11
CA GLY A 188 7.68 6.57 -25.22
C GLY A 188 7.64 5.16 -25.78
N PRO A 189 6.47 4.47 -25.78
CA PRO A 189 6.40 3.08 -26.20
C PRO A 189 6.84 2.94 -27.65
N LEU A 190 7.31 1.74 -28.01
CA LEU A 190 7.61 1.43 -29.40
C LEU A 190 6.34 1.57 -30.22
N PHE A 191 6.37 2.43 -31.22
CA PHE A 191 5.22 2.69 -32.07
C PHE A 191 5.64 2.66 -33.53
N ARG A 192 4.87 1.91 -34.31
CA ARG A 192 5.02 1.82 -35.75
C ARG A 192 3.91 2.58 -36.44
N ASN A 193 4.31 3.48 -37.31
CA ASN A 193 3.44 4.09 -38.28
C ASN A 193 3.27 3.19 -39.51
N THR A 194 2.04 2.99 -39.97
CA THR A 194 1.78 2.12 -41.14
C THR A 194 1.79 2.86 -42.47
N SER A 195 1.96 4.19 -42.46
CA SER A 195 1.98 5.01 -43.68
C SER A 195 3.30 5.76 -43.83
N PHE A 196 3.91 5.63 -45.00
CA PHE A 196 5.07 6.41 -45.39
C PHE A 196 4.64 7.76 -45.95
N HIS A 197 5.23 8.83 -45.44
CA HIS A 197 4.93 10.20 -45.83
C HIS A 197 6.25 10.97 -45.99
N CYS A 198 6.31 11.83 -47.01
CA CYS A 198 7.43 12.75 -47.21
C CYS A 198 6.90 14.18 -47.17
N GLY A 199 7.34 14.97 -46.19
CA GLY A 199 6.93 16.36 -46.03
C GLY A 199 7.05 16.85 -44.58
N PRO A 200 7.14 18.17 -44.35
CA PRO A 200 7.38 18.70 -43.01
C PRO A 200 6.13 18.58 -42.13
N GLN A 201 6.01 17.46 -41.42
CA GLN A 201 5.14 17.37 -40.25
C GLN A 201 5.75 18.20 -39.13
N SER A 202 5.49 19.51 -39.13
CA SER A 202 6.14 20.45 -38.22
C SER A 202 5.40 20.67 -36.91
N SER A 203 4.21 20.08 -36.75
CA SER A 203 3.45 20.23 -35.51
C SER A 203 4.19 19.58 -34.34
N TRP A 204 4.03 20.20 -33.18
CA TRP A 204 4.66 19.82 -31.93
C TRP A 204 3.91 18.69 -31.25
N TYR A 205 2.68 18.44 -31.64
CA TYR A 205 1.90 17.33 -31.14
C TYR A 205 0.99 16.70 -32.19
N TYR A 206 0.68 15.43 -31.94
CA TYR A 206 -0.34 14.65 -32.63
C TYR A 206 -1.11 13.81 -31.62
N GLY A 207 -2.31 13.39 -32.00
CA GLY A 207 -3.07 12.39 -31.24
C GLY A 207 -2.74 10.96 -31.70
N LEU A 208 -3.19 9.98 -30.93
CA LEU A 208 -3.02 8.53 -31.20
C LEU A 208 -3.44 8.06 -32.60
N SER A 209 -4.44 8.71 -33.21
CA SER A 209 -4.93 8.38 -34.56
C SER A 209 -4.12 9.03 -35.68
N GLY A 210 -3.18 9.91 -35.33
CA GLY A 210 -2.33 10.61 -36.26
C GLY A 210 -1.08 9.80 -36.57
N ASN A 211 -0.97 9.31 -37.80
CA ASN A 211 0.22 8.68 -38.36
C ASN A 211 1.36 9.69 -38.63
N GLN A 212 1.54 10.72 -37.81
CA GLN A 212 2.43 11.86 -38.09
C GLN A 212 3.61 12.03 -37.12
N GLY A 213 3.65 11.25 -36.04
CA GLY A 213 4.75 11.27 -35.09
C GLY A 213 4.72 10.08 -34.15
N ALA A 214 5.70 10.05 -33.26
CA ALA A 214 5.95 8.97 -32.31
C ALA A 214 5.56 9.37 -30.88
N PRO A 215 5.29 8.40 -30.00
CA PRO A 215 4.99 8.66 -28.59
C PRO A 215 6.09 9.45 -27.88
N LYS A 216 5.66 10.43 -27.10
CA LYS A 216 6.53 11.17 -26.17
C LYS A 216 6.86 10.31 -24.94
N GLY A 217 7.97 10.62 -24.28
CA GLY A 217 8.31 10.08 -22.97
C GLY A 217 7.46 10.70 -21.86
N GLU A 218 7.17 9.94 -20.81
CA GLU A 218 6.43 10.43 -19.66
C GLU A 218 7.26 11.43 -18.82
N GLY A 219 6.56 12.40 -18.20
CA GLY A 219 7.15 13.36 -17.27
C GLY A 219 6.19 13.76 -16.13
N ILE A 220 6.56 14.83 -15.42
CA ILE A 220 5.85 15.35 -14.23
C ILE A 220 4.49 16.01 -14.56
N ALA A 221 4.20 16.24 -15.84
CA ALA A 221 2.88 16.64 -16.32
C ALA A 221 2.12 15.44 -16.87
N THR A 222 0.82 15.36 -16.57
CA THR A 222 -0.08 14.39 -17.22
C THR A 222 -0.13 14.65 -18.73
N PHE A 223 -0.21 13.57 -19.51
CA PHE A 223 -0.42 13.68 -20.95
C PHE A 223 -1.67 14.50 -21.25
N ILE A 224 -1.58 15.39 -22.24
CA ILE A 224 -2.74 16.11 -22.74
C ILE A 224 -3.43 15.22 -23.76
N ALA A 225 -4.72 14.96 -23.55
CA ALA A 225 -5.53 14.12 -24.43
C ALA A 225 -5.43 14.57 -25.89
N ASN A 226 -5.13 13.62 -26.80
CA ASN A 226 -4.90 13.83 -28.23
C ASN A 226 -3.64 14.64 -28.59
N LYS A 227 -2.67 14.71 -27.68
CA LYS A 227 -1.37 15.38 -27.87
C LYS A 227 -0.20 14.56 -27.35
N GLU A 228 -0.36 13.25 -27.25
CA GLU A 228 0.59 12.32 -26.66
C GLU A 228 1.78 11.98 -27.58
N TYR A 229 1.68 12.35 -28.86
CA TYR A 229 2.64 12.01 -29.92
C TYR A 229 3.33 13.25 -30.49
N GLY A 230 4.43 13.05 -31.18
CA GLY A 230 5.18 14.06 -31.93
C GLY A 230 6.29 14.75 -31.15
N ARG A 231 6.93 15.73 -31.79
CA ARG A 231 8.23 16.28 -31.39
C ARG A 231 8.29 17.11 -30.14
N GLY A 232 7.19 17.73 -29.73
CA GLY A 232 7.16 18.53 -28.50
C GLY A 232 7.42 17.66 -27.26
N ARG A 233 8.13 18.22 -26.29
CA ARG A 233 8.40 17.54 -25.01
C ARG A 233 7.13 17.37 -24.16
N GLN A 234 7.18 16.52 -23.14
CA GLN A 234 6.14 16.35 -22.13
C GLN A 234 6.74 16.72 -20.76
N SER A 235 6.89 18.03 -20.49
CA SER A 235 7.67 18.56 -19.36
C SER A 235 9.13 18.08 -19.38
N ASN A 236 9.55 17.29 -18.39
CA ASN A 236 10.87 16.66 -18.35
C ASN A 236 10.95 15.35 -19.16
N GLY A 237 9.84 14.84 -19.71
CA GLY A 237 9.83 13.77 -20.69
C GLY A 237 10.19 14.28 -22.09
N GLY A 238 11.03 13.56 -22.83
CA GLY A 238 11.46 13.90 -24.18
C GLY A 238 10.34 13.74 -25.22
N GLY A 239 10.37 14.56 -26.28
CA GLY A 239 9.45 14.43 -27.40
C GLY A 239 9.76 13.21 -28.27
N GLY A 240 8.75 12.64 -28.93
CA GLY A 240 8.97 11.60 -29.94
C GLY A 240 9.58 12.19 -31.23
N GLY A 241 9.97 11.35 -32.19
CA GLY A 241 10.21 11.82 -33.55
C GLY A 241 8.91 12.20 -34.27
N ASN A 242 8.94 13.15 -35.20
CA ASN A 242 7.88 13.26 -36.21
C ASN A 242 8.24 12.38 -37.43
N GLU A 243 7.30 12.27 -38.38
CA GLU A 243 7.48 11.58 -39.67
C GLU A 243 8.88 11.82 -40.26
N ASP A 244 9.32 10.85 -41.08
CA ASP A 244 10.65 10.79 -41.69
C ASP A 244 11.75 10.29 -40.73
N ASN A 245 11.48 9.21 -39.99
CA ASN A 245 12.46 8.43 -39.23
C ASN A 245 13.38 9.29 -38.33
N THR A 246 12.83 10.37 -37.79
CA THR A 246 13.57 11.29 -36.92
C THR A 246 13.71 10.72 -35.51
N GLY A 247 14.77 11.11 -34.81
CA GLY A 247 15.08 10.59 -33.49
C GLY A 247 14.23 11.20 -32.39
N GLY A 248 14.01 10.42 -31.33
CA GLY A 248 13.35 10.88 -30.10
C GLY A 248 14.29 11.71 -29.22
N GLY A 249 13.71 12.68 -28.51
CA GLY A 249 14.42 13.49 -27.51
C GLY A 249 14.68 12.73 -26.22
N GLY A 250 15.81 13.00 -25.57
CA GLY A 250 16.17 12.43 -24.27
C GLY A 250 15.34 13.04 -23.14
N GLY A 251 15.05 12.23 -22.12
CA GLY A 251 14.40 12.66 -20.90
C GLY A 251 15.33 13.47 -19.98
N ALA A 252 14.77 14.19 -19.02
CA ALA A 252 15.48 15.14 -18.18
C ALA A 252 15.17 14.98 -16.69
N ASN A 253 16.05 15.53 -15.86
CA ASN A 253 15.83 15.70 -14.43
C ASN A 253 16.45 17.03 -13.98
N TYR A 254 17.55 17.03 -13.22
CA TYR A 254 18.21 18.28 -12.83
C TYR A 254 18.61 19.09 -14.06
N ALA A 255 19.26 18.41 -15.00
CA ALA A 255 19.72 18.98 -16.24
C ALA A 255 18.82 18.54 -17.41
N THR A 256 18.87 19.32 -18.49
CA THR A 256 18.12 19.06 -19.72
C THR A 256 18.56 17.75 -20.37
N GLY A 257 17.62 17.08 -21.04
CA GLY A 257 17.95 16.03 -22.00
C GLY A 257 18.57 16.63 -23.27
N GLY A 258 18.95 15.75 -24.18
CA GLY A 258 19.42 16.09 -25.52
C GLY A 258 18.30 15.97 -26.55
N ASN A 259 18.36 16.80 -27.59
CA ASN A 259 17.49 16.69 -28.76
C ASN A 259 17.81 15.42 -29.57
N GLY A 260 16.79 14.84 -30.20
CA GLY A 260 16.92 13.76 -31.18
C GLY A 260 17.57 14.23 -32.48
N GLY A 261 17.92 13.27 -33.33
CA GLY A 261 18.59 13.50 -34.60
C GLY A 261 17.62 13.72 -35.75
N ASN A 262 18.08 14.45 -36.76
CA ASN A 262 17.39 14.66 -38.02
C ASN A 262 17.55 13.45 -38.94
N LYS A 263 16.64 13.29 -39.90
CA LYS A 263 16.89 12.44 -41.05
C LYS A 263 17.52 13.26 -42.17
N ILE A 264 18.55 12.72 -42.80
CA ILE A 264 19.29 13.34 -43.90
C ILE A 264 19.16 12.46 -45.15
N GLY A 265 19.01 13.05 -46.33
CA GLY A 265 18.86 12.33 -47.61
C GLY A 265 17.43 12.35 -48.13
N THR A 266 16.94 11.23 -48.66
CA THR A 266 15.58 11.13 -49.23
C THR A 266 14.53 11.43 -48.16
N CYS A 267 13.72 12.47 -48.38
CA CYS A 267 12.76 12.97 -47.39
C CYS A 267 13.46 13.41 -46.09
N SER A 268 14.40 14.36 -46.23
CA SER A 268 15.12 15.00 -45.13
C SER A 268 14.16 15.79 -44.24
N ALA A 269 14.35 15.68 -42.93
CA ALA A 269 13.43 16.24 -41.96
C ALA A 269 14.17 16.73 -40.71
N THR A 270 13.88 17.96 -40.28
CA THR A 270 14.45 18.58 -39.07
C THR A 270 13.48 18.57 -37.88
N VAL A 271 12.49 17.67 -37.92
CA VAL A 271 11.37 17.60 -36.96
C VAL A 271 11.62 16.54 -35.88
N HIS A 272 12.88 16.45 -35.43
CA HIS A 272 13.31 15.57 -34.35
C HIS A 272 12.62 15.91 -33.02
N GLY A 273 12.59 14.91 -32.13
CA GLY A 273 12.07 15.02 -30.78
C GLY A 273 12.89 15.96 -29.91
N GLU A 274 12.18 16.83 -29.21
CA GLU A 274 12.77 17.86 -28.38
C GLU A 274 13.18 17.29 -27.02
N ALA A 275 14.30 17.79 -26.50
CA ALA A 275 14.81 17.44 -25.18
C ALA A 275 13.77 17.65 -24.07
N GLY A 276 13.76 16.76 -23.07
CA GLY A 276 13.08 17.00 -21.81
C GLY A 276 13.62 18.25 -21.11
N LEU A 277 12.74 18.98 -20.43
CA LEU A 277 13.09 20.21 -19.70
C LEU A 277 13.85 19.93 -18.40
N ALA A 278 14.87 20.74 -18.11
CA ALA A 278 15.57 20.74 -16.83
C ALA A 278 14.66 21.18 -15.67
N LEU A 279 14.80 20.54 -14.51
CA LEU A 279 14.00 20.77 -13.30
C LEU A 279 14.77 21.48 -12.17
N ASN A 280 16.05 21.82 -12.38
CA ASN A 280 16.86 22.55 -11.40
C ASN A 280 16.28 23.93 -11.01
N GLY A 281 15.49 24.57 -11.86
CA GLY A 281 14.78 25.81 -11.54
C GLY A 281 13.55 25.61 -10.64
N TYR A 282 13.06 24.38 -10.49
CA TYR A 282 11.80 24.06 -9.81
C TYR A 282 11.99 23.26 -8.52
N GLY A 283 13.16 22.67 -8.28
CA GLY A 283 13.44 21.85 -7.10
C GLY A 283 14.92 21.85 -6.72
N TYR A 284 15.34 20.83 -5.96
CA TYR A 284 16.74 20.60 -5.59
C TYR A 284 17.43 21.78 -4.87
N SER A 285 16.67 22.52 -4.07
CA SER A 285 17.16 23.56 -3.17
C SER A 285 16.41 23.49 -1.84
N ASN A 286 17.00 23.98 -0.76
CA ASN A 286 16.32 24.01 0.54
C ASN A 286 15.09 24.94 0.55
N LEU A 287 15.01 25.90 -0.37
CA LEU A 287 13.86 26.79 -0.50
C LEU A 287 12.66 26.08 -1.12
N ASN A 288 12.85 25.43 -2.27
CA ASN A 288 11.76 24.77 -2.98
C ASN A 288 11.50 23.35 -2.47
N ASN A 289 12.55 22.69 -1.97
CA ASN A 289 12.61 21.31 -1.47
C ASN A 289 11.70 20.32 -2.23
N ARG A 290 11.85 20.30 -3.55
CA ARG A 290 11.17 19.37 -4.46
C ARG A 290 12.15 18.42 -5.11
N VAL A 291 11.68 17.21 -5.36
CA VAL A 291 12.43 16.12 -6.01
C VAL A 291 11.56 15.43 -7.04
N PHE A 292 12.16 14.93 -8.11
CA PHE A 292 11.42 14.41 -9.25
C PHE A 292 12.02 13.10 -9.75
N LEU A 293 11.18 12.18 -10.21
CA LEU A 293 11.66 11.06 -11.04
C LEU A 293 12.33 11.59 -12.31
N GLY A 294 13.27 10.83 -12.83
CA GLY A 294 13.79 11.04 -14.16
C GLY A 294 12.67 11.01 -15.19
N GLY A 295 12.65 12.01 -16.06
CA GLY A 295 11.78 12.03 -17.22
C GLY A 295 12.25 11.00 -18.23
N ALA A 296 11.30 10.42 -18.96
CA ALA A 296 11.61 9.37 -19.92
C ALA A 296 11.99 9.95 -21.28
N GLY A 297 12.71 9.19 -22.10
CA GLY A 297 12.98 9.53 -23.49
C GLY A 297 11.75 9.33 -24.38
N GLY A 298 11.69 10.04 -25.51
CA GLY A 298 10.68 9.82 -26.55
C GLY A 298 11.07 8.72 -27.53
N ASN A 299 10.09 8.10 -28.17
CA ASN A 299 10.30 7.10 -29.21
C ASN A 299 10.84 7.76 -30.50
N GLY A 300 11.79 7.12 -31.18
CA GLY A 300 12.15 7.50 -32.54
C GLY A 300 11.04 7.09 -33.51
N GLU A 301 10.78 7.92 -34.52
CA GLU A 301 9.72 7.60 -35.49
C GLU A 301 10.10 6.38 -36.33
N SER A 302 9.13 5.52 -36.60
CA SER A 302 9.36 4.27 -37.31
C SER A 302 8.18 3.91 -38.19
N ASN A 303 8.48 3.41 -39.39
CA ASN A 303 7.48 2.99 -40.37
C ASN A 303 7.85 1.68 -41.09
N ASN A 304 9.07 1.18 -40.90
CA ASN A 304 9.54 -0.05 -41.54
C ASN A 304 9.28 -1.29 -40.67
N ASP A 305 9.28 -2.46 -41.32
CA ASP A 305 9.21 -3.77 -40.68
C ASP A 305 10.57 -4.46 -40.75
N TYR A 306 11.10 -4.87 -39.60
CA TYR A 306 12.33 -5.63 -39.54
C TYR A 306 12.11 -7.10 -39.93
N GLY A 307 12.74 -7.55 -41.03
CA GLY A 307 12.78 -8.97 -41.40
C GLY A 307 11.44 -9.59 -41.81
N GLY A 308 10.44 -8.78 -42.18
CA GLY A 308 9.11 -9.26 -42.61
C GLY A 308 8.22 -9.83 -41.50
N ALA A 309 8.68 -9.82 -40.26
CA ALA A 309 7.85 -9.99 -39.07
C ALA A 309 7.42 -8.58 -38.61
N SER A 310 6.17 -8.35 -38.25
CA SER A 310 5.57 -7.03 -37.90
C SER A 310 6.19 -6.33 -36.67
N VAL A 311 7.51 -6.19 -36.66
CA VAL A 311 8.38 -5.64 -35.63
C VAL A 311 8.93 -4.34 -36.21
N SER A 312 8.72 -3.24 -35.51
CA SER A 312 9.27 -1.93 -35.90
C SER A 312 10.80 -1.96 -35.95
N GLU A 313 11.39 -1.33 -36.96
CA GLU A 313 12.84 -1.07 -37.05
C GLU A 313 13.31 0.04 -36.09
N GLY A 314 12.39 0.77 -35.46
CA GLY A 314 12.70 1.83 -34.49
C GLY A 314 13.08 1.32 -33.11
N THR A 315 13.42 2.24 -32.21
CA THR A 315 13.63 1.93 -30.78
C THR A 315 12.73 2.80 -29.90
N PRO A 316 12.16 2.24 -28.80
CA PRO A 316 11.35 3.01 -27.87
C PRO A 316 12.21 4.07 -27.16
N GLY A 317 11.55 5.01 -26.49
CA GLY A 317 12.23 5.87 -25.54
C GLY A 317 12.69 5.08 -24.30
N GLY A 318 13.77 5.52 -23.68
CA GLY A 318 14.28 4.93 -22.45
C GLY A 318 13.58 5.43 -21.19
N ASP A 319 13.39 4.55 -20.20
CA ASP A 319 12.80 4.89 -18.90
C ASP A 319 13.73 5.77 -18.06
N GLY A 320 13.13 6.68 -17.28
CA GLY A 320 13.87 7.55 -16.37
C GLY A 320 14.41 6.83 -15.12
N GLY A 321 15.32 7.46 -14.39
CA GLY A 321 15.81 6.97 -13.10
C GLY A 321 14.87 7.30 -11.93
N GLY A 322 14.88 6.46 -10.89
CA GLY A 322 14.05 6.63 -9.69
C GLY A 322 14.66 7.54 -8.61
N LEU A 323 14.08 7.53 -7.42
CA LEU A 323 14.57 8.28 -6.26
C LEU A 323 15.16 7.34 -5.21
N ILE A 324 16.26 7.73 -4.57
CA ILE A 324 16.85 6.99 -3.45
C ILE A 324 17.03 7.91 -2.25
N PHE A 325 16.35 7.61 -1.14
CA PHE A 325 16.56 8.25 0.17
C PHE A 325 17.22 7.29 1.15
N ILE A 326 18.37 7.67 1.68
CA ILE A 326 19.05 6.88 2.73
C ILE A 326 19.41 7.81 3.87
N LYS A 327 18.99 7.43 5.08
CA LYS A 327 19.43 8.05 6.32
C LYS A 327 20.18 7.05 7.17
N ALA A 328 21.40 7.37 7.56
CA ALA A 328 22.21 6.53 8.44
C ALA A 328 23.25 7.32 9.23
N ASN A 329 23.69 6.79 10.37
CA ASN A 329 24.87 7.34 11.01
C ASN A 329 26.14 6.98 10.23
N GLU A 330 26.23 5.75 9.72
CA GLU A 330 27.37 5.29 8.92
C GLU A 330 26.90 4.47 7.72
N ILE A 331 27.55 4.66 6.57
CA ILE A 331 27.49 3.73 5.45
C ILE A 331 28.87 3.13 5.20
N ILE A 332 28.95 1.80 5.22
CA ILE A 332 30.13 1.03 4.82
C ILE A 332 29.93 0.59 3.37
N GLY A 333 30.55 1.30 2.44
CA GLY A 333 30.27 1.16 1.00
C GLY A 333 30.87 -0.08 0.35
N ASN A 334 32.01 -0.58 0.84
CA ASN A 334 32.70 -1.79 0.34
C ASN A 334 32.94 -1.86 -1.19
N GLY A 335 32.92 -0.73 -1.89
CA GLY A 335 33.07 -0.63 -3.34
C GLY A 335 31.76 -0.82 -4.14
N PHE A 336 30.61 -0.91 -3.48
CA PHE A 336 29.31 -1.03 -4.14
C PHE A 336 28.74 0.32 -4.57
N THR A 337 27.74 0.25 -5.45
CA THR A 337 27.10 1.41 -6.07
C THR A 337 25.71 1.66 -5.50
N VAL A 338 25.39 2.94 -5.29
CA VAL A 338 24.03 3.47 -5.15
C VAL A 338 23.70 4.25 -6.40
N SER A 339 22.77 3.77 -7.22
CA SER A 339 22.49 4.33 -8.56
C SER A 339 21.01 4.61 -8.80
N ALA A 340 20.74 5.77 -9.41
CA ALA A 340 19.45 6.22 -9.90
C ALA A 340 19.56 6.64 -11.38
N ASN A 341 20.18 5.80 -12.20
CA ASN A 341 20.45 6.10 -13.60
C ASN A 341 19.18 5.99 -14.46
N GLY A 342 19.10 6.80 -15.52
CA GLY A 342 18.15 6.54 -16.60
C GLY A 342 18.56 5.30 -17.40
N MET A 343 17.66 4.80 -18.25
CA MET A 343 17.91 3.65 -19.11
C MET A 343 17.81 4.03 -20.59
N GLN A 344 18.56 3.33 -21.44
CA GLN A 344 18.47 3.46 -22.90
C GLN A 344 17.27 2.65 -23.40
N GLY A 345 16.59 3.14 -24.43
CA GLY A 345 15.49 2.39 -25.05
C GLY A 345 15.97 1.07 -25.66
N VAL A 346 15.20 0.00 -25.44
CA VAL A 346 15.54 -1.35 -25.90
C VAL A 346 14.40 -1.92 -26.74
N ASN A 347 14.68 -2.29 -27.99
CA ASN A 347 13.82 -3.09 -28.85
C ASN A 347 14.42 -4.51 -29.00
N PRO A 348 13.92 -5.51 -28.25
CA PRO A 348 14.47 -6.87 -28.27
C PRO A 348 14.22 -7.60 -29.60
N GLY A 349 13.43 -7.04 -30.51
CA GLY A 349 13.21 -7.58 -31.85
C GLY A 349 14.34 -7.30 -32.84
N LEU A 350 15.31 -6.45 -32.48
CA LEU A 350 16.43 -6.06 -33.35
C LEU A 350 17.72 -6.84 -33.01
N PRO A 351 18.65 -7.00 -33.97
CA PRO A 351 19.94 -7.68 -33.72
C PRO A 351 20.78 -7.00 -32.64
N VAL A 352 20.74 -5.66 -32.60
CA VAL A 352 21.29 -4.87 -31.50
C VAL A 352 20.14 -4.05 -30.92
N ALA A 353 19.71 -4.42 -29.72
CA ALA A 353 18.45 -3.94 -29.18
C ALA A 353 18.40 -2.42 -28.88
N THR A 354 19.55 -1.75 -28.87
CA THR A 354 19.69 -0.29 -28.64
C THR A 354 19.97 0.49 -29.93
N GLU A 355 19.86 -0.15 -31.09
CA GLU A 355 20.17 0.46 -32.39
C GLU A 355 18.98 0.26 -33.33
N ALA A 356 18.34 1.36 -33.72
CA ALA A 356 17.26 1.32 -34.70
C ALA A 356 17.81 0.89 -36.07
N ALA A 357 17.12 -0.03 -36.73
CA ALA A 357 17.55 -0.71 -37.94
C ALA A 357 16.95 -0.09 -39.21
N GLY A 358 17.07 1.24 -39.38
CA GLY A 358 16.60 1.98 -40.58
C GLY A 358 15.63 3.11 -40.27
N ASP A 359 15.11 3.08 -39.05
CA ASP A 359 14.19 4.07 -38.50
C ASP A 359 14.86 4.93 -37.41
N GLY A 360 14.08 5.80 -36.77
CA GLY A 360 14.56 6.71 -35.73
C GLY A 360 14.99 5.99 -34.45
N GLY A 361 16.08 6.47 -33.87
CA GLY A 361 16.54 6.08 -32.54
C GLY A 361 15.72 6.77 -31.44
N GLY A 362 15.28 6.03 -30.43
CA GLY A 362 14.64 6.57 -29.24
C GLY A 362 15.61 7.30 -28.31
N GLY A 363 15.12 8.33 -27.62
CA GLY A 363 15.90 9.10 -26.67
C GLY A 363 16.21 8.31 -25.39
N GLY A 364 17.34 8.63 -24.74
CA GLY A 364 17.71 8.04 -23.46
C GLY A 364 16.88 8.63 -22.30
N GLY A 365 16.58 7.81 -21.29
CA GLY A 365 15.93 8.28 -20.08
C GLY A 365 16.82 9.21 -19.25
N GLY A 366 16.22 10.24 -18.66
CA GLY A 366 16.89 11.14 -17.72
C GLY A 366 17.17 10.41 -16.40
N ALA A 367 18.23 10.81 -15.71
CA ALA A 367 18.53 10.24 -14.40
C ALA A 367 17.50 10.61 -13.34
N GLY A 368 17.52 9.91 -12.21
CA GLY A 368 16.76 10.26 -11.02
C GLY A 368 17.58 11.08 -10.02
N ALA A 369 17.39 10.81 -8.73
CA ALA A 369 18.14 11.49 -7.68
C ALA A 369 18.52 10.56 -6.51
N VAL A 370 19.69 10.82 -5.93
CA VAL A 370 20.23 10.13 -4.75
C VAL A 370 20.37 11.14 -3.62
N MET A 371 19.58 10.97 -2.56
CA MET A 371 19.52 11.84 -1.38
C MET A 371 20.04 11.12 -0.14
N LEU A 372 21.09 11.66 0.46
CA LEU A 372 21.82 11.00 1.54
C LEU A 372 21.89 11.89 2.80
N GLU A 373 21.27 11.43 3.87
CA GLU A 373 21.48 11.92 5.23
C GLU A 373 22.42 10.98 5.98
N ILE A 374 23.72 11.11 5.69
CA ILE A 374 24.76 10.22 6.23
C ILE A 374 25.81 11.03 6.98
N THR A 375 26.18 10.58 8.18
CA THR A 375 27.22 11.23 8.98
C THR A 375 28.62 10.74 8.60
N THR A 376 28.80 9.43 8.45
CA THR A 376 30.12 8.79 8.23
C THR A 376 30.10 7.87 7.00
N TYR A 377 31.15 7.96 6.17
CA TYR A 377 31.35 7.09 5.01
C TYR A 377 32.63 6.27 5.16
N THR A 378 32.50 4.96 5.25
CA THR A 378 33.61 4.03 5.44
C THR A 378 33.77 3.10 4.23
N GLY A 379 35.01 2.87 3.80
CA GLY A 379 35.31 2.12 2.59
C GLY A 379 34.89 2.85 1.32
N ASN A 380 35.17 2.27 0.15
CA ASN A 380 34.84 2.91 -1.11
C ASN A 380 33.32 2.88 -1.35
N LEU A 381 32.76 3.96 -1.90
CA LEU A 381 31.35 4.03 -2.28
C LEU A 381 31.22 4.72 -3.63
N ILE A 382 30.34 4.20 -4.50
CA ILE A 382 30.05 4.80 -5.80
C ILE A 382 28.62 5.32 -5.78
N LEU A 383 28.43 6.60 -6.13
CA LEU A 383 27.13 7.23 -6.26
C LEU A 383 26.88 7.64 -7.71
N GLU A 384 25.75 7.24 -8.29
CA GLU A 384 25.41 7.57 -9.67
C GLU A 384 23.99 8.11 -9.83
N ALA A 385 23.86 9.19 -10.60
CA ALA A 385 22.60 9.70 -11.13
C ALA A 385 22.84 10.18 -12.57
N ARG A 386 23.12 9.23 -13.46
CA ARG A 386 23.51 9.45 -14.85
C ARG A 386 22.33 9.34 -15.80
N GLY A 387 22.29 10.22 -16.80
CA GLY A 387 21.36 10.08 -17.92
C GLY A 387 21.81 8.94 -18.84
N ALA A 388 20.86 8.27 -19.48
CA ALA A 388 21.16 7.20 -20.43
C ALA A 388 21.52 7.74 -21.82
N ASN A 389 22.29 6.96 -22.57
CA ASN A 389 22.57 7.30 -23.97
C ASN A 389 21.29 7.21 -24.81
N GLY A 390 21.20 8.06 -25.84
CA GLY A 390 20.22 7.90 -26.91
C GLY A 390 20.53 6.67 -27.77
N SER A 391 19.51 6.02 -28.31
CA SER A 391 19.69 4.88 -29.22
C SER A 391 20.40 5.30 -30.50
N ASN A 392 21.30 4.44 -30.99
CA ASN A 392 21.86 4.62 -32.31
C ASN A 392 20.76 4.37 -33.36
N ALA A 393 21.02 4.79 -34.59
CA ALA A 393 20.15 4.50 -35.71
C ALA A 393 20.99 4.11 -36.93
N GLY A 394 20.41 3.43 -37.90
CA GLY A 394 21.08 3.17 -39.18
C GLY A 394 20.75 1.81 -39.75
N PHE A 395 20.64 1.74 -41.07
CA PHE A 395 20.50 0.50 -41.83
C PHE A 395 20.72 0.79 -43.31
N GLN A 396 21.40 -0.13 -44.01
CA GLN A 396 21.76 0.03 -45.41
C GLN A 396 22.45 1.39 -45.68
N THR A 397 21.97 2.15 -46.66
CA THR A 397 22.51 3.43 -47.11
C THR A 397 21.74 4.64 -46.57
N GLN A 398 20.90 4.46 -45.53
CA GLN A 398 20.04 5.51 -45.00
C GLN A 398 20.68 6.28 -43.84
N CYS A 399 20.23 7.52 -43.64
CA CYS A 399 20.67 8.41 -42.56
C CYS A 399 19.47 8.84 -41.69
N PRO A 400 18.85 7.93 -40.93
CA PRO A 400 17.77 8.27 -39.98
C PRO A 400 18.29 9.15 -38.83
N GLY A 401 17.40 9.59 -37.94
CA GLY A 401 17.76 10.36 -36.77
C GLY A 401 18.08 9.48 -35.56
N PRO A 402 19.31 9.52 -34.99
CA PRO A 402 19.61 8.87 -33.71
C PRO A 402 18.90 9.55 -32.53
N GLY A 403 18.82 8.86 -31.39
CA GLY A 403 18.20 9.40 -30.18
C GLY A 403 19.06 10.45 -29.45
N GLY A 404 18.39 11.39 -28.78
CA GLY A 404 19.05 12.33 -27.86
C GLY A 404 19.44 11.67 -26.53
N GLY A 405 20.54 12.11 -25.91
CA GLY A 405 20.96 11.60 -24.61
C GLY A 405 20.10 12.09 -23.45
N GLY A 406 19.89 11.29 -22.42
CA GLY A 406 19.18 11.68 -21.20
C GLY A 406 19.98 12.65 -20.33
N GLY A 407 19.30 13.56 -19.63
CA GLY A 407 19.92 14.52 -18.71
C GLY A 407 20.40 13.87 -17.40
N GLY A 408 21.50 14.39 -16.85
CA GLY A 408 22.02 13.99 -15.55
C GLY A 408 21.13 14.47 -14.38
N GLY A 409 21.22 13.74 -13.26
CA GLY A 409 20.37 13.92 -12.09
C GLY A 409 21.05 14.65 -10.94
N VAL A 410 20.64 14.34 -9.71
CA VAL A 410 21.19 14.95 -8.51
C VAL A 410 21.75 13.91 -7.56
N ILE A 411 22.93 14.17 -7.03
CA ILE A 411 23.41 13.57 -5.78
C ILE A 411 23.41 14.66 -4.73
N TRP A 412 22.52 14.56 -3.73
CA TRP A 412 22.33 15.57 -2.70
C TRP A 412 22.63 14.99 -1.32
N THR A 413 23.69 15.46 -0.68
CA THR A 413 24.14 14.96 0.63
C THR A 413 23.97 16.02 1.71
N THR A 414 23.98 15.62 2.98
CA THR A 414 24.00 16.55 4.13
C THR A 414 25.27 17.40 4.14
N SER A 415 26.42 16.77 3.88
CA SER A 415 27.74 17.40 3.95
C SER A 415 28.62 17.00 2.76
N THR A 416 29.78 17.65 2.62
CA THR A 416 30.75 17.35 1.56
C THR A 416 31.18 15.89 1.63
N LEU A 417 31.15 15.21 0.48
CA LEU A 417 31.56 13.80 0.37
C LEU A 417 33.07 13.64 0.59
N PRO A 418 33.52 12.61 1.33
CA PRO A 418 34.94 12.33 1.50
C PRO A 418 35.54 11.65 0.25
N ALA A 419 36.87 11.63 0.14
CA ALA A 419 37.59 11.19 -1.05
C ALA A 419 37.38 9.71 -1.44
N ASN A 420 36.95 8.87 -0.51
CA ASN A 420 36.58 7.47 -0.75
C ASN A 420 35.22 7.31 -1.44
N VAL A 421 34.46 8.39 -1.62
CA VAL A 421 33.19 8.38 -2.36
C VAL A 421 33.40 8.96 -3.75
N THR A 422 33.16 8.15 -4.78
CA THR A 422 33.19 8.59 -6.18
C THR A 422 31.77 8.87 -6.68
N THR A 423 31.60 9.93 -7.48
CA THR A 423 30.28 10.35 -7.96
C THR A 423 30.24 10.48 -9.48
N SER A 424 29.11 10.13 -10.10
CA SER A 424 28.84 10.43 -11.50
C SER A 424 27.41 10.94 -11.72
N VAL A 425 27.30 12.13 -12.27
CA VAL A 425 26.03 12.77 -12.67
C VAL A 425 26.04 13.13 -14.15
N ALA A 426 26.79 12.37 -14.95
CA ALA A 426 26.95 12.64 -16.38
C ALA A 426 25.60 12.56 -17.11
N GLY A 427 25.39 13.46 -18.06
CA GLY A 427 24.36 13.28 -19.09
C GLY A 427 24.75 12.14 -20.03
N GLY A 428 23.76 11.52 -20.64
CA GLY A 428 23.96 10.47 -21.63
C GLY A 428 24.47 11.04 -22.96
N ALA A 429 25.23 10.24 -23.68
CA ALA A 429 25.67 10.58 -25.03
C ALA A 429 24.49 10.58 -26.02
N ALA A 430 24.61 11.37 -27.09
CA ALA A 430 23.73 11.24 -28.25
C ALA A 430 23.98 9.88 -28.93
N GLY A 431 22.93 9.33 -29.54
CA GLY A 431 23.09 8.25 -30.50
C GLY A 431 23.87 8.73 -31.73
N ILE A 432 24.43 7.78 -32.46
CA ILE A 432 25.09 8.01 -33.75
C ILE A 432 24.48 7.12 -34.83
N ILE A 433 24.78 7.43 -36.08
CA ILE A 433 24.53 6.53 -37.19
C ILE A 433 25.53 5.39 -37.15
N LYS A 434 25.01 4.15 -37.19
CA LYS A 434 25.81 2.94 -37.32
C LYS A 434 25.31 2.03 -38.44
N SER A 435 26.22 1.55 -39.27
CA SER A 435 25.95 0.55 -40.30
C SER A 435 27.16 -0.36 -40.45
N THR A 436 26.97 -1.65 -40.23
CA THR A 436 28.06 -2.64 -40.25
C THR A 436 28.34 -3.20 -41.64
N SER A 437 27.60 -2.81 -42.68
CA SER A 437 27.65 -3.50 -43.99
C SER A 437 27.60 -2.58 -45.22
N TYR A 438 27.27 -1.29 -45.08
CA TYR A 438 26.91 -0.46 -46.23
C TYR A 438 27.48 0.97 -46.23
N ASP A 439 28.32 1.33 -45.25
CA ASP A 439 29.06 2.61 -45.15
C ASP A 439 28.24 3.84 -45.61
N PRO A 440 27.13 4.18 -44.93
CA PRO A 440 26.33 5.34 -45.31
C PRO A 440 27.19 6.62 -45.19
N PRO A 441 26.91 7.66 -46.01
CA PRO A 441 27.71 8.89 -46.01
C PRO A 441 27.69 9.66 -44.67
N CYS A 442 26.83 9.25 -43.74
CA CYS A 442 26.65 9.83 -42.41
C CYS A 442 27.12 8.90 -41.27
N GLU A 443 27.81 7.78 -41.56
CA GLU A 443 28.31 6.87 -40.52
C GLU A 443 29.09 7.64 -39.42
N GLY A 444 28.78 7.34 -38.15
CA GLY A 444 29.38 8.01 -36.99
C GLY A 444 28.85 9.42 -36.68
N SER A 445 28.02 10.00 -37.55
CA SER A 445 27.35 11.28 -37.28
C SER A 445 26.20 11.13 -36.29
N SER A 446 25.90 12.15 -35.49
CA SER A 446 24.68 12.22 -34.67
C SER A 446 23.46 12.77 -35.43
N ASN A 447 23.66 13.25 -36.67
CA ASN A 447 22.67 13.95 -37.48
C ASN A 447 21.95 15.11 -36.73
N GLY A 448 22.67 15.77 -35.83
CA GLY A 448 22.13 16.86 -35.02
C GLY A 448 21.54 16.42 -33.67
N ALA A 449 21.52 15.12 -33.37
CA ALA A 449 21.24 14.65 -32.02
C ALA A 449 22.31 15.18 -31.05
N THR A 450 21.90 15.48 -29.82
CA THR A 450 22.76 16.08 -28.79
C THR A 450 22.79 15.23 -27.52
N ALA A 451 23.90 15.35 -26.78
CA ALA A 451 24.03 14.71 -25.48
C ALA A 451 23.15 15.42 -24.45
N GLY A 452 22.72 14.69 -23.42
CA GLY A 452 22.11 15.30 -22.25
C GLY A 452 23.13 16.12 -21.46
N ALA A 453 22.67 17.15 -20.77
CA ALA A 453 23.52 17.95 -19.92
C ALA A 453 23.84 17.21 -18.61
N ASN A 454 25.01 17.50 -18.02
CA ASN A 454 25.40 16.93 -16.73
C ASN A 454 24.56 17.49 -15.59
N GLY A 455 24.26 16.62 -14.63
CA GLY A 455 23.59 16.94 -13.39
C GLY A 455 24.51 17.60 -12.37
N VAL A 456 24.16 17.49 -11.07
CA VAL A 456 24.92 18.13 -9.99
C VAL A 456 25.16 17.21 -8.80
N VAL A 457 26.32 17.38 -8.17
CA VAL A 457 26.60 16.89 -6.81
C VAL A 457 26.57 18.11 -5.89
N GLN A 458 25.71 18.08 -4.87
CA GLN A 458 25.53 19.23 -3.97
C GLN A 458 25.29 18.79 -2.51
N THR A 459 25.43 19.74 -1.60
CA THR A 459 25.34 19.51 -0.14
C THR A 459 24.14 20.23 0.48
N GLY A 460 23.93 20.02 1.78
CA GLY A 460 22.88 20.67 2.55
C GLY A 460 21.50 20.05 2.38
N PHE A 461 21.42 18.76 2.00
CA PHE A 461 20.16 18.02 1.99
C PHE A 461 19.60 17.93 3.41
N VAL A 462 18.31 18.24 3.55
CA VAL A 462 17.55 18.02 4.79
C VAL A 462 16.20 17.45 4.38
N ALA A 463 15.90 16.25 4.87
CA ALA A 463 14.61 15.63 4.61
C ALA A 463 13.47 16.48 5.24
N PRO A 464 12.49 16.95 4.44
CA PRO A 464 11.37 17.72 4.96
C PRO A 464 10.48 16.86 5.86
N GLN A 465 10.09 17.42 7.00
CA GLN A 465 9.15 16.82 7.94
C GLN A 465 8.37 17.94 8.63
N GLY A 466 7.06 17.75 8.80
CA GLY A 466 6.24 18.68 9.57
C GLY A 466 6.72 18.83 11.02
N THR A 467 6.81 20.06 11.52
CA THR A 467 7.29 20.35 12.89
C THR A 467 6.17 20.38 13.92
N ASN A 468 4.92 20.59 13.49
CA ASN A 468 3.76 20.65 14.36
C ASN A 468 3.30 19.24 14.68
N THR A 469 3.63 18.74 15.88
CA THR A 469 3.30 17.38 16.31
C THR A 469 1.82 17.23 16.64
N ILE A 470 1.22 16.14 16.19
CA ILE A 470 -0.14 15.73 16.54
C ILE A 470 -0.05 14.79 17.74
N SER A 471 -0.95 14.98 18.72
CA SER A 471 -1.03 14.08 19.87
C SER A 471 -1.62 12.75 19.44
N CYS A 472 -0.87 11.64 19.56
CA CYS A 472 -1.35 10.29 19.25
C CYS A 472 -2.39 9.72 20.22
N ALA A 473 -3.02 10.58 21.02
CA ALA A 473 -4.18 10.27 21.85
C ALA A 473 -5.51 10.29 21.08
N ILE A 474 -5.51 10.57 19.77
CA ILE A 474 -6.68 10.50 18.88
C ILE A 474 -7.08 9.05 18.54
N LEU A 475 -7.62 8.38 19.58
CA LEU A 475 -8.52 7.21 19.64
C LEU A 475 -8.00 5.83 19.17
N PRO A 476 -8.51 4.74 19.80
CA PRO A 476 -8.01 3.39 19.65
C PRO A 476 -8.28 2.86 18.24
N LEU A 477 -7.33 2.07 17.73
CA LEU A 477 -7.55 1.17 16.60
C LEU A 477 -8.87 0.42 16.80
N ASP A 478 -9.90 0.73 16.00
CA ASP A 478 -11.18 0.05 16.08
C ASP A 478 -11.03 -1.32 15.39
N LEU A 479 -10.75 -2.34 16.19
CA LEU A 479 -10.56 -3.73 15.78
C LEU A 479 -11.90 -4.42 15.47
N LEU A 480 -13.01 -3.90 15.99
CA LEU A 480 -14.31 -4.57 16.02
C LEU A 480 -15.32 -3.86 15.11
N LYS A 481 -15.67 -4.50 14.00
CA LYS A 481 -16.73 -4.02 13.09
C LYS A 481 -18.11 -4.17 13.69
N GLN A 482 -18.41 -5.33 14.30
CA GLN A 482 -19.70 -5.57 14.95
C GLN A 482 -19.61 -6.61 16.06
N PHE A 483 -20.46 -6.49 17.07
CA PHE A 483 -20.75 -7.53 18.06
C PHE A 483 -22.24 -7.58 18.35
N THR A 484 -22.85 -8.72 18.06
CA THR A 484 -24.28 -8.97 18.16
C THR A 484 -24.56 -10.25 18.91
N GLY A 485 -25.78 -10.38 19.43
CA GLY A 485 -26.19 -11.60 20.08
C GLY A 485 -27.70 -11.77 20.03
N LYS A 486 -28.15 -13.02 19.93
CA LYS A 486 -29.57 -13.39 19.85
C LYS A 486 -29.85 -14.56 20.78
N ARG A 487 -30.93 -14.45 21.55
CA ARG A 487 -31.46 -15.57 22.33
C ARG A 487 -32.43 -16.39 21.47
N ASN A 488 -32.18 -17.70 21.38
CA ASN A 488 -33.12 -18.70 20.88
C ASN A 488 -33.73 -19.48 22.07
N SER A 489 -34.61 -20.45 21.83
CA SER A 489 -35.38 -21.16 22.88
C SER A 489 -34.53 -21.85 23.96
N GLN A 490 -33.25 -22.12 23.71
CA GLN A 490 -32.35 -22.80 24.67
C GLN A 490 -30.93 -22.20 24.75
N HIS A 491 -30.58 -21.24 23.89
CA HIS A 491 -29.21 -20.81 23.62
C HIS A 491 -29.09 -19.29 23.43
N ILE A 492 -27.94 -18.72 23.78
CA ILE A 492 -27.56 -17.36 23.39
C ILE A 492 -26.42 -17.46 22.37
N GLN A 493 -26.74 -17.10 21.13
CA GLN A 493 -25.77 -17.06 20.05
C GLN A 493 -25.17 -15.68 19.94
N LEU A 494 -23.86 -15.58 20.10
CA LEU A 494 -23.05 -14.37 19.96
C LEU A 494 -22.28 -14.44 18.65
N ASN A 495 -22.22 -13.32 17.93
CA ASN A 495 -21.48 -13.20 16.67
C ASN A 495 -20.70 -11.89 16.67
N TRP A 496 -19.46 -11.92 16.16
CA TRP A 496 -18.67 -10.72 15.93
C TRP A 496 -17.95 -10.76 14.59
N SER A 497 -17.65 -9.57 14.07
CA SER A 497 -16.74 -9.40 12.93
C SER A 497 -15.72 -8.32 13.22
N LEU A 498 -14.50 -8.55 12.78
CA LEU A 498 -13.35 -7.67 12.93
C LEU A 498 -13.24 -6.73 11.72
N ILE A 499 -12.57 -5.60 11.89
CA ILE A 499 -12.20 -4.73 10.76
C ILE A 499 -11.04 -5.37 9.98
N ASN A 500 -9.99 -5.77 10.69
CA ASN A 500 -8.84 -6.48 10.13
C ASN A 500 -8.35 -7.55 11.13
N ALA A 501 -8.49 -8.82 10.75
CA ALA A 501 -8.08 -9.96 11.57
C ALA A 501 -6.56 -9.98 11.83
N ASP A 502 -5.76 -9.54 10.85
CA ASP A 502 -4.30 -9.61 10.90
C ASP A 502 -3.70 -8.64 11.94
N GLN A 503 -4.47 -7.64 12.37
CA GLN A 503 -4.07 -6.69 13.40
C GLN A 503 -4.42 -7.17 14.82
N VAL A 504 -5.20 -8.25 14.96
CA VAL A 504 -5.68 -8.75 16.25
C VAL A 504 -4.84 -9.95 16.70
N LYS A 505 -4.08 -9.76 17.78
CA LYS A 505 -3.32 -10.82 18.43
C LYS A 505 -4.25 -11.86 19.04
N LYS A 506 -5.28 -11.42 19.77
CA LYS A 506 -6.28 -12.30 20.36
C LYS A 506 -7.61 -11.62 20.67
N VAL A 507 -8.68 -12.42 20.69
CA VAL A 507 -10.02 -12.01 21.15
C VAL A 507 -10.37 -12.85 22.37
N VAL A 508 -10.77 -12.18 23.45
CA VAL A 508 -11.27 -12.82 24.68
C VAL A 508 -12.74 -12.43 24.85
N LEU A 509 -13.63 -13.41 24.86
CA LEU A 509 -15.02 -13.22 25.27
C LEU A 509 -15.10 -13.38 26.78
N GLU A 510 -15.68 -12.39 27.44
CA GLU A 510 -15.97 -12.43 28.87
C GLU A 510 -17.48 -12.45 29.11
N LYS A 511 -17.86 -13.18 30.15
CA LYS A 511 -19.24 -13.32 30.64
C LYS A 511 -19.31 -12.84 32.09
N LYS A 512 -20.42 -12.20 32.44
CA LYS A 512 -20.79 -11.83 33.81
C LYS A 512 -22.22 -12.30 34.08
N THR A 513 -22.47 -12.94 35.22
CA THR A 513 -23.81 -13.36 35.65
C THR A 513 -24.21 -12.62 36.93
N GLY A 514 -25.36 -11.91 36.92
CA GLY A 514 -25.80 -11.12 38.07
C GLY A 514 -24.80 -10.02 38.48
N SER A 515 -24.47 -9.93 39.78
CA SER A 515 -23.57 -8.92 40.35
C SER A 515 -22.08 -9.31 40.36
N THR A 516 -21.71 -10.42 39.71
CA THR A 516 -20.32 -10.95 39.70
C THR A 516 -19.34 -10.11 38.86
N ALA A 517 -18.04 -10.40 38.93
CA ALA A 517 -17.03 -9.85 38.03
C ALA A 517 -17.12 -10.51 36.63
N PHE A 518 -16.60 -9.85 35.60
CA PHE A 518 -16.42 -10.48 34.29
C PHE A 518 -15.37 -11.58 34.38
N VAL A 519 -15.68 -12.74 33.79
CA VAL A 519 -14.76 -13.89 33.69
C VAL A 519 -14.61 -14.31 32.22
N PRO A 520 -13.40 -14.68 31.76
CA PRO A 520 -13.19 -15.21 30.42
C PRO A 520 -13.97 -16.51 30.20
N VAL A 521 -14.66 -16.63 29.07
CA VAL A 521 -15.35 -17.86 28.63
C VAL A 521 -14.76 -18.45 27.36
N THR A 522 -14.17 -17.64 26.48
CA THR A 522 -13.35 -18.16 25.38
C THR A 522 -12.23 -17.18 25.03
N GLU A 523 -11.11 -17.72 24.57
CA GLU A 523 -9.98 -16.98 24.01
C GLU A 523 -9.62 -17.58 22.65
N LYS A 524 -9.43 -16.71 21.65
CA LYS A 524 -8.97 -17.07 20.31
C LYS A 524 -7.73 -16.26 19.97
N LEU A 525 -6.61 -16.93 19.82
CA LEU A 525 -5.38 -16.35 19.28
C LEU A 525 -5.51 -16.27 17.75
N GLN A 526 -4.98 -15.21 17.14
CA GLN A 526 -5.00 -14.99 15.69
C GLN A 526 -6.38 -15.29 15.07
N PRO A 527 -7.43 -14.58 15.51
CA PRO A 527 -8.80 -14.90 15.14
C PRO A 527 -9.04 -14.70 13.64
N ALA A 528 -9.96 -15.48 13.06
CA ALA A 528 -10.50 -15.18 11.74
C ALA A 528 -11.32 -13.88 11.77
N LEU A 529 -11.61 -13.31 10.58
CA LEU A 529 -12.39 -12.08 10.43
C LEU A 529 -13.76 -12.14 11.13
N ASN A 530 -14.40 -13.32 11.15
CA ASN A 530 -15.68 -13.54 11.82
C ASN A 530 -15.53 -14.59 12.91
N GLY A 531 -16.21 -14.39 14.04
CA GLY A 531 -16.26 -15.35 15.13
C GLY A 531 -17.65 -15.48 15.71
N PHE A 532 -17.89 -16.62 16.37
CA PHE A 532 -19.14 -16.91 17.04
C PHE A 532 -18.91 -17.67 18.35
N TYR A 533 -19.88 -17.58 19.25
CA TYR A 533 -19.94 -18.35 20.50
C TYR A 533 -21.39 -18.67 20.83
N ASP A 534 -21.65 -19.90 21.27
CA ASP A 534 -22.98 -20.34 21.69
C ASP A 534 -22.94 -20.65 23.20
N ASP A 535 -23.73 -19.91 23.97
CA ASP A 535 -23.84 -20.10 25.42
C ASP A 535 -25.14 -20.82 25.78
N GLU A 536 -25.06 -21.73 26.74
CA GLU A 536 -26.20 -22.46 27.26
C GLU A 536 -27.16 -21.57 28.08
N ARG A 537 -28.31 -22.15 28.44
CA ARG A 537 -29.41 -21.47 29.15
C ARG A 537 -28.96 -20.85 30.47
N ASN A 538 -29.16 -19.55 30.62
CA ASN A 538 -28.84 -18.80 31.85
C ASN A 538 -30.10 -18.54 32.71
N THR A 539 -30.10 -19.02 33.95
CA THR A 539 -31.18 -18.81 34.94
C THR A 539 -31.08 -17.47 35.66
N THR A 540 -29.96 -16.77 35.53
CA THR A 540 -29.74 -15.40 36.01
C THR A 540 -29.46 -14.46 34.83
N PRO A 541 -29.62 -13.14 34.98
CA PRO A 541 -29.24 -12.20 33.92
C PRO A 541 -27.75 -12.34 33.60
N VAL A 542 -27.41 -12.23 32.32
CA VAL A 542 -26.05 -12.41 31.81
C VAL A 542 -25.65 -11.25 30.92
N THR A 543 -24.40 -10.81 31.06
CA THR A 543 -23.77 -9.78 30.23
C THR A 543 -22.52 -10.32 29.57
N TYR A 544 -22.34 -10.04 28.28
CA TYR A 544 -21.14 -10.39 27.52
C TYR A 544 -20.38 -9.17 27.03
N ARG A 545 -19.07 -9.29 26.93
CA ARG A 545 -18.21 -8.32 26.24
C ARG A 545 -17.01 -9.03 25.59
N LEU A 546 -16.45 -8.41 24.55
CA LEU A 546 -15.18 -8.81 23.96
C LEU A 546 -14.06 -7.89 24.45
N LEU A 547 -12.89 -8.46 24.68
CA LEU A 547 -11.60 -7.78 24.75
C LEU A 547 -10.80 -8.18 23.51
N LEU A 548 -10.42 -7.21 22.71
CA LEU A 548 -9.61 -7.39 21.52
C LEU A 548 -8.22 -6.85 21.80
N PHE A 549 -7.22 -7.72 21.73
CA PHE A 549 -5.82 -7.38 21.93
C PHE A 549 -5.17 -7.26 20.57
N ALA A 550 -4.67 -6.08 20.22
CA ALA A 550 -3.93 -5.89 18.98
C ALA A 550 -2.50 -6.44 19.09
N LEU A 551 -1.83 -6.55 17.93
CA LEU A 551 -0.41 -6.92 17.86
C LEU A 551 0.51 -5.90 18.54
N ASP A 552 0.14 -4.61 18.55
CA ASP A 552 0.87 -3.52 19.20
C ASP A 552 0.69 -3.46 20.73
N GLY A 553 -0.11 -4.37 21.30
CA GLY A 553 -0.39 -4.44 22.73
C GLY A 553 -1.58 -3.61 23.22
N THR A 554 -2.24 -2.85 22.34
CA THR A 554 -3.47 -2.13 22.67
C THR A 554 -4.62 -3.10 22.96
N VAL A 555 -5.54 -2.68 23.84
CA VAL A 555 -6.73 -3.47 24.23
C VAL A 555 -7.98 -2.64 23.99
N GLN A 556 -8.87 -3.15 23.13
CA GLN A 556 -10.18 -2.57 22.88
C GLN A 556 -11.29 -3.41 23.54
N HIS A 557 -12.26 -2.73 24.14
CA HIS A 557 -13.47 -3.36 24.66
C HIS A 557 -14.66 -3.17 23.71
N SER A 558 -15.50 -4.19 23.56
CA SER A 558 -16.79 -4.04 22.88
C SER A 558 -17.83 -3.36 23.78
N LYS A 559 -18.95 -2.95 23.18
CA LYS A 559 -20.20 -2.75 23.92
C LYS A 559 -20.60 -4.01 24.69
N HIS A 560 -21.38 -3.84 25.75
CA HIS A 560 -21.94 -4.94 26.52
C HIS A 560 -23.22 -5.47 25.87
N LEU A 561 -23.35 -6.78 25.71
CA LEU A 561 -24.59 -7.44 25.31
C LEU A 561 -25.25 -8.06 26.54
N PHE A 562 -26.41 -7.52 26.94
CA PHE A 562 -27.15 -7.98 28.10
C PHE A 562 -28.35 -8.84 27.70
N PHE A 563 -28.54 -9.95 28.42
CA PHE A 563 -29.70 -10.82 28.31
C PHE A 563 -30.31 -11.05 29.69
N ASN A 564 -31.62 -10.86 29.81
CA ASN A 564 -32.35 -11.14 31.05
C ASN A 564 -32.26 -12.61 31.46
N ALA A 565 -32.50 -12.88 32.75
CA ALA A 565 -32.74 -14.24 33.23
C ALA A 565 -33.88 -14.87 32.41
N ASP A 566 -33.76 -16.16 32.13
CA ASP A 566 -34.87 -16.86 31.50
C ASP A 566 -36.09 -16.88 32.43
N LYS A 567 -37.19 -16.22 32.02
CA LYS A 567 -38.41 -16.17 32.83
C LYS A 567 -39.07 -17.55 32.81
N GLN A 568 -39.32 -18.13 33.98
CA GLN A 568 -40.27 -19.25 34.08
C GLN A 568 -41.63 -18.77 33.54
N THR A 569 -42.18 -19.48 32.57
CA THR A 569 -43.49 -19.20 31.98
C THR A 569 -44.58 -19.40 33.04
N SER A 570 -45.33 -18.36 33.39
CA SER A 570 -46.53 -18.48 34.24
C SER A 570 -47.77 -18.79 33.39
N PHE A 571 -48.87 -19.20 34.03
CA PHE A 571 -50.17 -19.41 33.39
C PHE A 571 -51.22 -18.49 34.02
N ASN A 572 -52.26 -18.14 33.27
CA ASN A 572 -53.29 -17.21 33.74
C ASN A 572 -54.54 -17.97 34.22
N LEU A 573 -55.22 -17.40 35.22
CA LEU A 573 -56.50 -17.85 35.74
C LEU A 573 -57.52 -16.71 35.64
N TYR A 574 -58.69 -16.96 35.03
CA TYR A 574 -59.77 -15.98 34.99
C TYR A 574 -61.16 -16.62 34.95
N PRO A 575 -62.19 -16.02 35.59
CA PRO A 575 -62.08 -14.87 36.49
C PRO A 575 -61.37 -15.26 37.78
N ASN A 576 -60.65 -14.30 38.38
CA ASN A 576 -59.98 -14.45 39.66
C ASN A 576 -60.06 -13.09 40.39
N PRO A 577 -60.98 -12.89 41.36
CA PRO A 577 -61.71 -13.93 42.10
C PRO A 577 -62.69 -14.78 41.29
N ALA A 578 -62.75 -16.07 41.58
CA ALA A 578 -63.66 -17.03 40.96
C ALA A 578 -64.86 -17.33 41.85
N GLN A 579 -66.04 -17.52 41.26
CA GLN A 579 -67.24 -18.03 41.97
C GLN A 579 -67.34 -19.55 41.80
N ASP A 580 -67.93 -20.05 40.72
CA ASP A 580 -68.15 -21.51 40.56
C ASP A 580 -67.09 -22.21 39.70
N LYS A 581 -66.41 -21.45 38.83
CA LYS A 581 -65.43 -21.96 37.87
C LYS A 581 -64.33 -20.96 37.59
N VAL A 582 -63.18 -21.47 37.14
CA VAL A 582 -62.04 -20.69 36.66
C VAL A 582 -61.52 -21.28 35.35
N THR A 583 -61.21 -20.42 34.39
CA THR A 583 -60.54 -20.78 33.15
C THR A 583 -59.03 -20.69 33.35
N VAL A 584 -58.36 -21.80 33.07
CA VAL A 584 -56.90 -21.89 33.04
C VAL A 584 -56.44 -21.64 31.60
N GLN A 585 -55.71 -20.56 31.38
CA GLN A 585 -55.03 -20.32 30.11
C GLN A 585 -53.61 -20.86 30.18
N LEU A 586 -53.33 -21.84 29.31
CA LEU A 586 -52.07 -22.56 29.29
C LEU A 586 -50.95 -21.71 28.68
N PRO A 587 -49.68 -21.91 29.11
CA PRO A 587 -48.53 -21.38 28.38
C PRO A 587 -48.50 -21.90 26.94
N VAL A 588 -47.97 -21.09 26.03
CA VAL A 588 -47.84 -21.43 24.60
C VAL A 588 -47.07 -22.75 24.44
N ASN A 589 -47.56 -23.65 23.58
CA ASN A 589 -47.02 -24.98 23.28
C ASN A 589 -47.17 -26.07 24.38
N THR A 590 -48.03 -25.88 25.38
CA THR A 590 -48.37 -26.96 26.33
C THR A 590 -49.11 -28.08 25.60
N LYS A 591 -48.57 -29.30 25.60
CA LYS A 591 -49.21 -30.49 24.99
C LYS A 591 -48.94 -31.76 25.82
N GLY A 592 -49.80 -32.76 25.67
CA GLY A 592 -49.65 -34.04 26.36
C GLY A 592 -50.18 -34.02 27.79
N LYS A 593 -49.72 -34.96 28.62
CA LYS A 593 -50.24 -35.17 29.98
C LYS A 593 -49.85 -34.03 30.91
N THR A 594 -50.85 -33.40 31.52
CA THR A 594 -50.72 -32.28 32.46
C THR A 594 -51.47 -32.58 33.74
N PHE A 595 -50.78 -32.50 34.87
CA PHE A 595 -51.39 -32.59 36.19
C PHE A 595 -51.74 -31.20 36.72
N VAL A 596 -52.95 -31.04 37.21
CA VAL A 596 -53.43 -29.83 37.86
C VAL A 596 -53.70 -30.15 39.33
N ALA A 597 -53.22 -29.32 40.24
CA ALA A 597 -53.48 -29.45 41.66
C ALA A 597 -53.91 -28.10 42.25
N ILE A 598 -54.89 -28.11 43.15
CA ILE A 598 -55.29 -26.96 43.96
C ILE A 598 -55.01 -27.31 45.42
N THR A 599 -54.26 -26.46 46.11
CA THR A 599 -53.97 -26.58 47.55
C THR A 599 -54.48 -25.36 48.31
N ASP A 600 -54.83 -25.52 49.59
CA ASP A 600 -55.05 -24.38 50.49
C ASP A 600 -53.72 -23.68 50.85
N VAL A 601 -53.82 -22.60 51.65
CA VAL A 601 -52.67 -21.83 52.13
C VAL A 601 -51.70 -22.61 53.02
N ASN A 602 -52.15 -23.74 53.59
CA ASN A 602 -51.33 -24.63 54.41
C ASN A 602 -50.74 -25.79 53.58
N GLY A 603 -50.95 -25.80 52.26
CA GLY A 603 -50.45 -26.82 51.35
C GLY A 603 -51.29 -28.10 51.31
N LYS A 604 -52.46 -28.15 51.98
CA LYS A 604 -53.36 -29.30 51.90
C LYS A 604 -53.93 -29.41 50.49
N LEU A 605 -53.77 -30.57 49.86
CA LEU A 605 -54.33 -30.85 48.54
C LEU A 605 -55.85 -30.95 48.61
N LEU A 606 -56.54 -30.13 47.81
CA LEU A 606 -58.00 -30.06 47.75
C LEU A 606 -58.57 -30.58 46.43
N LEU A 607 -57.83 -30.39 45.33
CA LEU A 607 -58.18 -30.95 44.03
C LEU A 607 -56.92 -31.42 43.32
N GLN A 608 -56.99 -32.58 42.66
CA GLN A 608 -55.99 -33.03 41.71
C GLN A 608 -56.67 -33.64 40.50
N LYS A 609 -56.21 -33.27 39.29
CA LYS A 609 -56.77 -33.76 38.02
C LYS A 609 -55.65 -33.96 37.01
N GLU A 610 -55.63 -35.11 36.34
CA GLU A 610 -54.82 -35.34 35.14
C GLU A 610 -55.63 -34.95 33.90
N LEU A 611 -55.02 -34.23 32.97
CA LEU A 611 -55.61 -33.79 31.72
C LEU A 611 -54.67 -34.14 30.57
N LEU A 612 -55.22 -34.55 29.43
CA LEU A 612 -54.47 -34.67 28.19
C LEU A 612 -54.71 -33.43 27.33
N ILE A 613 -53.72 -32.55 27.22
CA ILE A 613 -53.83 -31.30 26.47
C ILE A 613 -53.53 -31.55 24.99
N GLN A 614 -54.47 -31.18 24.13
CA GLN A 614 -54.35 -31.32 22.68
C GLN A 614 -53.47 -30.20 22.07
N PRO A 615 -52.78 -30.43 20.93
CA PRO A 615 -51.82 -29.46 20.35
C PRO A 615 -52.35 -28.06 20.03
N ALA A 616 -53.67 -27.87 19.95
CA ALA A 616 -54.32 -26.58 19.69
C ALA A 616 -55.10 -26.02 20.90
N GLN A 617 -55.10 -26.72 22.04
CA GLN A 617 -55.87 -26.32 23.21
C GLN A 617 -55.10 -25.26 24.01
N THR A 618 -55.61 -24.04 24.04
CA THR A 618 -55.00 -22.90 24.75
C THR A 618 -55.61 -22.64 26.13
N THR A 619 -56.78 -23.23 26.42
CA THR A 619 -57.48 -23.08 27.70
C THR A 619 -58.22 -24.35 28.13
N PHE A 620 -58.51 -24.47 29.43
CA PHE A 620 -59.49 -25.43 29.97
C PHE A 620 -60.17 -24.86 31.22
N GLU A 621 -61.37 -25.34 31.53
CA GLU A 621 -62.11 -24.91 32.72
C GLU A 621 -61.92 -25.88 33.91
N LEU A 622 -61.85 -25.32 35.11
CA LEU A 622 -61.89 -26.03 36.38
C LEU A 622 -63.09 -25.56 37.19
N SER A 623 -63.89 -26.50 37.68
CA SER A 623 -64.92 -26.18 38.67
C SER A 623 -64.28 -26.00 40.05
N VAL A 624 -64.58 -24.88 40.69
CA VAL A 624 -64.12 -24.52 42.04
C VAL A 624 -65.30 -24.32 43.00
N LYS A 625 -66.52 -24.63 42.57
CA LYS A 625 -67.77 -24.51 43.34
C LYS A 625 -67.73 -25.22 44.69
N HIS A 626 -67.02 -26.34 44.77
CA HIS A 626 -66.90 -27.15 45.99
C HIS A 626 -65.86 -26.61 46.99
N LEU A 627 -65.08 -25.59 46.61
CA LEU A 627 -64.08 -24.97 47.49
C LEU A 627 -64.75 -23.88 48.35
N PRO A 628 -64.48 -23.83 49.67
CA PRO A 628 -64.89 -22.71 50.52
C PRO A 628 -64.32 -21.36 50.02
N ILE A 629 -64.94 -20.26 50.44
CA ILE A 629 -64.40 -18.90 50.21
C ILE A 629 -63.01 -18.81 50.82
N GLY A 630 -62.01 -18.37 50.05
CA GLY A 630 -60.62 -18.36 50.51
C GLY A 630 -59.58 -18.22 49.41
N ILE A 631 -58.31 -18.27 49.82
CA ILE A 631 -57.14 -18.21 48.93
C ILE A 631 -56.58 -19.61 48.73
N TYR A 632 -56.27 -19.93 47.49
CA TYR A 632 -55.73 -21.21 47.06
C TYR A 632 -54.52 -21.01 46.15
N GLN A 633 -53.71 -22.06 46.04
CA GLN A 633 -52.60 -22.13 45.10
C GLN A 633 -52.92 -23.19 44.04
N VAL A 634 -52.84 -22.81 42.76
CA VAL A 634 -53.07 -23.70 41.63
C VAL A 634 -51.72 -24.03 41.00
N ARG A 635 -51.40 -25.32 40.94
CA ARG A 635 -50.17 -25.86 40.38
C ARG A 635 -50.48 -26.66 39.12
N LEU A 636 -49.71 -26.42 38.06
CA LEU A 636 -49.72 -27.24 36.84
C LEU A 636 -48.37 -27.95 36.71
N VAL A 637 -48.36 -29.24 36.35
CA VAL A 637 -47.15 -30.00 36.06
C VAL A 637 -47.29 -30.69 34.71
N ASN A 638 -46.41 -30.38 33.76
CA ASN A 638 -46.36 -31.00 32.43
C ASN A 638 -44.90 -31.35 32.12
N ASN A 639 -44.61 -32.61 31.78
CA ASN A 639 -43.25 -33.07 31.41
C ASN A 639 -42.14 -32.58 32.38
N ALA A 640 -42.35 -32.75 33.69
CA ALA A 640 -41.46 -32.29 34.77
C ALA A 640 -41.29 -30.76 34.94
N VAL A 641 -41.98 -29.95 34.14
CA VAL A 641 -42.07 -28.50 34.34
C VAL A 641 -43.26 -28.19 35.25
N GLN A 642 -43.02 -27.44 36.32
CA GLN A 642 -44.03 -27.01 37.27
C GLN A 642 -44.33 -25.51 37.11
N PHE A 643 -45.61 -25.18 37.03
CA PHE A 643 -46.12 -23.81 37.03
C PHE A 643 -47.01 -23.60 38.25
N THR A 644 -47.07 -22.38 38.79
CA THR A 644 -47.91 -22.11 39.97
C THR A 644 -48.46 -20.70 39.97
N THR A 645 -49.72 -20.53 40.38
CA THR A 645 -50.38 -19.22 40.49
C THR A 645 -51.42 -19.21 41.61
N LYS A 646 -51.87 -18.03 42.03
CA LYS A 646 -52.85 -17.83 43.12
C LYS A 646 -54.27 -17.81 42.58
N LEU A 647 -55.20 -18.48 43.26
CA LEU A 647 -56.64 -18.43 43.04
C LEU A 647 -57.32 -17.83 44.28
N LEU A 648 -58.22 -16.89 44.08
CA LEU A 648 -59.10 -16.35 45.11
C LEU A 648 -60.53 -16.85 44.81
N LYS A 649 -61.14 -17.58 45.75
CA LYS A 649 -62.53 -18.03 45.66
C LYS A 649 -63.40 -17.08 46.46
N GLN A 650 -64.46 -16.57 45.83
CA GLN A 650 -65.49 -15.73 46.45
C GLN A 650 -66.84 -16.44 46.47
#